data_AF-A0AAJ1UX72-F1
#
_entry.id   AF-A0AAJ1UX72-F1
#
_cell.length_a   1.000
_cell.length_b   1.000
_cell.length_c   1.000
_cell.angle_alpha   90.00
_cell.angle_beta   90.00
_cell.angle_gamma   90.00
#
_symmetry.space_group_name_H-M   'P 1'
#
loop_
_entity.id
_entity.type
_entity.pdbx_description
1 polymer ?
#
loop_
_entity_poly.entity_id
_entity_poly.type
_entity_poly.pdbx_seq_one_letter_code
_entity_poly.pdbx_strand_id
1 'polypeptide(L)'
;MPINKKKRSKFLDYFVNSAKTNDPENNKNHKIKKVIRIIWKVAKIISFVFLLTIALTACVQLLAFKTGTIPGSGFEYYTKREEASPIVKTFKYNEITKIYEINNEDIKYIHKDYTKPLIEQSEKDFSTYGEGYSSSVVFDDEKEIVKGNAIKAPYSKNGRYLFRYQPTQKQEELNRTNNNLHTYEPLNNFDNVLGHKLVDYLVPSQKILSINKDEIKYLMTKDNALVTYKVTDPNKIEHIHFSRIGLMNPKNIDEIYARDVLSSLLEKTFTQKYYVDALKEIKQTSVLDFINSLVTYDEEKNIYNPVDKELSQPEKVLLDTYIKAVTSYFRLLGYQIDSQDVAPYKANLKFSEATIKQNIYNPDYQTVLSSWLDAWKIDHFHALVAFPLIKMMTSFLDVLPYGYGWSSILVIIVSVIVVRLIALAITRKSLFSQQKQQELTPKKAKIEAKYASYKGNKMMENRKRMEIQALYKKNGLNMFSPIIMAVVSMPIFLAMYRGINSIPELKSTTWLGITFSANSTSSLLSGGWVYLPLLILAITMQAISMLLPMILTAKRNKERTNLLEKQQIRKQNRIQYIMIAIFSFFILAINAGVQIYWILGGIWTISQTLAIHYIICSKWYKRKQEQKKLKEQEIDI
;
A
#
# COMPACT_ATOMS: atom_id res chain seq x y z
N MET A 1 23.70 62.05 -55.66
CA MET A 1 24.97 62.58 -55.12
C MET A 1 24.86 62.70 -53.60
N PRO A 2 25.95 62.43 -52.84
CA PRO A 2 25.97 62.53 -51.37
C PRO A 2 26.30 63.97 -50.89
N ILE A 3 26.58 64.13 -49.58
CA ILE A 3 26.91 65.37 -48.80
C ILE A 3 25.67 65.85 -47.98
N ASN A 4 25.71 66.08 -46.65
CA ASN A 4 26.78 65.94 -45.64
C ASN A 4 26.22 65.50 -44.27
N LYS A 5 26.91 64.61 -43.54
CA LYS A 5 26.68 64.43 -42.09
C LYS A 5 27.55 65.44 -41.33
N LYS A 6 26.96 66.49 -40.71
CA LYS A 6 27.67 67.24 -39.65
C LYS A 6 26.80 67.54 -38.43
N LYS A 7 27.32 67.07 -37.29
CA LYS A 7 27.11 67.56 -35.91
C LYS A 7 25.66 67.55 -35.36
N ARG A 8 25.16 66.36 -35.04
CA ARG A 8 24.27 66.21 -33.87
C ARG A 8 25.08 66.59 -32.61
N SER A 9 24.50 67.38 -31.70
CA SER A 9 25.19 67.79 -30.46
C SER A 9 25.44 66.59 -29.54
N LYS A 10 26.63 66.52 -28.91
CA LYS A 10 26.96 65.50 -27.89
C LYS A 10 25.98 65.50 -26.71
N PHE A 11 25.32 66.63 -26.42
CA PHE A 11 24.27 66.70 -25.39
C PHE A 11 23.02 65.86 -25.72
N LEU A 12 22.69 65.66 -27.01
CA LEU A 12 21.54 64.83 -27.40
C LEU A 12 21.82 63.32 -27.24
N ASP A 13 23.08 62.89 -27.41
CA ASP A 13 23.43 61.49 -27.18
C ASP A 13 23.49 61.14 -25.68
N TYR A 14 23.64 62.13 -24.78
CA TYR A 14 23.45 61.92 -23.33
C TYR A 14 22.01 61.49 -23.00
N PHE A 15 21.00 62.12 -23.61
CA PHE A 15 19.60 61.76 -23.42
C PHE A 15 19.22 60.44 -24.10
N VAL A 16 19.79 60.13 -25.27
CA VAL A 16 19.54 58.84 -25.96
C VAL A 16 20.21 57.67 -25.23
N ASN A 17 21.43 57.85 -24.70
CA ASN A 17 22.11 56.80 -23.94
C ASN A 17 21.58 56.67 -22.50
N SER A 18 21.21 57.75 -21.82
CA SER A 18 20.55 57.64 -20.50
C SER A 18 19.16 57.02 -20.57
N ALA A 19 18.41 57.22 -21.67
CA ALA A 19 17.17 56.49 -21.92
C ALA A 19 17.40 54.98 -22.16
N LYS A 20 18.53 54.60 -22.80
CA LYS A 20 18.89 53.18 -23.02
C LYS A 20 19.49 52.50 -21.78
N THR A 21 20.19 53.21 -20.91
CA THR A 21 20.73 52.63 -19.66
C THR A 21 19.69 52.52 -18.55
N ASN A 22 18.64 53.35 -18.58
CA ASN A 22 17.52 53.31 -17.64
C ASN A 22 16.33 52.47 -18.11
N ASP A 23 16.45 51.71 -19.21
CA ASP A 23 15.44 50.72 -19.57
C ASP A 23 15.47 49.54 -18.58
N PRO A 24 14.43 49.36 -17.73
CA PRO A 24 14.43 48.31 -16.72
C PRO A 24 14.42 46.90 -17.34
N GLU A 25 14.09 46.73 -18.61
CA GLU A 25 14.17 45.43 -19.26
C GLU A 25 15.60 45.01 -19.62
N ASN A 26 16.56 45.94 -19.72
CA ASN A 26 17.92 45.62 -20.17
C ASN A 26 18.95 45.44 -19.03
N ASN A 27 18.63 45.87 -17.81
CA ASN A 27 19.52 45.76 -16.66
C ASN A 27 19.62 44.30 -16.12
N LYS A 28 20.82 43.70 -16.14
CA LYS A 28 21.11 42.33 -15.69
C LYS A 28 20.65 42.07 -14.24
N ASN A 29 20.81 43.05 -13.34
CA ASN A 29 20.36 42.96 -11.95
C ASN A 29 18.83 43.01 -11.82
N HIS A 30 18.13 43.73 -12.71
CA HIS A 30 16.67 43.70 -12.74
C HIS A 30 16.15 42.35 -13.27
N LYS A 31 16.79 41.78 -14.30
CA LYS A 31 16.50 40.40 -14.77
C LYS A 31 16.69 39.37 -13.65
N ILE A 32 17.80 39.41 -12.92
CA ILE A 32 18.05 38.52 -11.77
C ILE A 32 16.99 38.72 -10.67
N LYS A 33 16.69 39.97 -10.26
CA LYS A 33 15.62 40.25 -9.28
C LYS A 33 14.21 39.87 -9.77
N LYS A 34 13.97 39.79 -11.09
CA LYS A 34 12.73 39.28 -11.70
C LYS A 34 12.68 37.76 -11.62
N VAL A 35 13.76 37.06 -11.96
CA VAL A 35 13.92 35.60 -11.84
C VAL A 35 13.79 35.13 -10.39
N ILE A 36 14.51 35.73 -9.44
CA ILE A 36 14.40 35.39 -8.00
C ILE A 36 12.96 35.57 -7.51
N ARG A 37 12.27 36.66 -7.89
CA ARG A 37 10.84 36.86 -7.56
C ARG A 37 9.91 35.84 -8.22
N ILE A 38 10.27 35.26 -9.36
CA ILE A 38 9.52 34.16 -9.99
C ILE A 38 9.77 32.86 -9.21
N ILE A 39 11.02 32.51 -8.92
CA ILE A 39 11.41 31.33 -8.13
C ILE A 39 10.70 31.36 -6.77
N TRP A 40 10.76 32.46 -6.03
CA TRP A 40 10.07 32.61 -4.73
C TRP A 40 8.54 32.45 -4.85
N LYS A 41 7.93 32.94 -5.94
CA LYS A 41 6.48 32.75 -6.19
C LYS A 41 6.16 31.29 -6.50
N VAL A 42 6.97 30.61 -7.29
CA VAL A 42 6.82 29.18 -7.59
C VAL A 42 6.99 28.35 -6.32
N ALA A 43 8.03 28.62 -5.52
CA ALA A 43 8.26 27.96 -4.22
C ALA A 43 7.07 28.14 -3.26
N LYS A 44 6.50 29.37 -3.15
CA LYS A 44 5.25 29.60 -2.37
C LYS A 44 4.07 28.76 -2.87
N ILE A 45 3.90 28.62 -4.18
CA ILE A 45 2.82 27.83 -4.76
C ILE A 45 3.02 26.34 -4.49
N ILE A 46 4.25 25.82 -4.70
CA ILE A 46 4.60 24.42 -4.41
C ILE A 46 4.38 24.12 -2.93
N SER A 47 4.89 24.96 -2.01
CA SER A 47 4.69 24.81 -0.57
C SER A 47 3.21 24.82 -0.16
N PHE A 48 2.39 25.73 -0.73
CA PHE A 48 0.96 25.76 -0.46
C PHE A 48 0.23 24.51 -0.97
N VAL A 49 0.54 24.07 -2.20
CA VAL A 49 -0.03 22.83 -2.78
C VAL A 49 0.36 21.62 -1.93
N PHE A 50 1.62 21.53 -1.50
CA PHE A 50 2.13 20.45 -0.65
C PHE A 50 1.42 20.41 0.71
N LEU A 51 1.36 21.54 1.44
CA LEU A 51 0.68 21.64 2.73
C LEU A 51 -0.83 21.31 2.64
N LEU A 52 -1.51 21.80 1.60
CA LEU A 52 -2.93 21.51 1.41
C LEU A 52 -3.16 20.05 1.00
N THR A 53 -2.22 19.43 0.26
CA THR A 53 -2.25 17.99 0.00
C THR A 53 -2.11 17.19 1.29
N ILE A 54 -1.16 17.54 2.17
CA ILE A 54 -1.00 16.89 3.49
C ILE A 54 -2.29 17.02 4.32
N ALA A 55 -2.92 18.20 4.33
CA ALA A 55 -4.20 18.39 5.01
C ALA A 55 -5.31 17.53 4.40
N LEU A 56 -5.35 17.37 3.07
CA LEU A 56 -6.32 16.52 2.39
C LEU A 56 -6.09 15.03 2.68
N THR A 57 -4.85 14.55 2.63
CA THR A 57 -4.50 13.16 2.98
C THR A 57 -4.79 12.88 4.44
N ALA A 58 -4.44 13.79 5.35
CA ALA A 58 -4.75 13.68 6.78
C ALA A 58 -6.26 13.65 7.03
N CYS A 59 -7.06 14.51 6.40
CA CYS A 59 -8.52 14.45 6.51
C CYS A 59 -9.10 13.12 6.01
N VAL A 60 -8.55 12.55 4.92
CA VAL A 60 -8.96 11.22 4.43
C VAL A 60 -8.54 10.11 5.40
N GLN A 61 -7.33 10.18 5.97
CA GLN A 61 -6.81 9.22 6.95
C GLN A 61 -7.44 9.34 8.35
N LEU A 62 -8.01 10.50 8.72
CA LEU A 62 -8.80 10.67 9.93
C LEU A 62 -10.23 10.15 9.76
N LEU A 63 -10.76 10.19 8.53
CA LEU A 63 -12.08 9.65 8.19
C LEU A 63 -12.03 8.18 7.73
N ALA A 64 -10.85 7.62 7.44
CA ALA A 64 -10.65 6.21 7.14
C ALA A 64 -9.96 5.55 8.33
N PHE A 65 -10.56 4.47 8.85
CA PHE A 65 -9.96 3.71 9.94
C PHE A 65 -8.70 2.98 9.44
N LYS A 66 -7.78 2.65 10.36
CA LYS A 66 -6.50 2.01 10.04
C LYS A 66 -6.73 0.58 9.51
N THR A 67 -6.88 0.44 8.21
CA THR A 67 -6.85 -0.83 7.49
C THR A 67 -5.39 -1.20 7.18
N GLY A 68 -4.96 -2.42 7.47
CA GLY A 68 -3.62 -2.88 7.08
C GLY A 68 -3.50 -3.03 5.57
N THR A 69 -2.30 -2.85 5.02
CA THR A 69 -2.00 -3.02 3.58
C THR A 69 -1.91 -4.49 3.14
N ILE A 70 -2.01 -5.42 4.09
CA ILE A 70 -1.82 -6.85 3.94
C ILE A 70 -3.15 -7.55 4.32
N PRO A 71 -3.62 -8.57 3.57
CA PRO A 71 -4.63 -9.53 4.04
C PRO A 71 -4.29 -10.07 5.43
N GLY A 72 -5.29 -10.26 6.29
CA GLY A 72 -5.07 -10.68 7.67
C GLY A 72 -4.72 -9.55 8.63
N SER A 73 -4.83 -8.26 8.24
CA SER A 73 -4.43 -7.15 9.12
C SER A 73 -5.32 -5.92 9.07
N GLY A 74 -5.62 -5.39 10.27
CA GLY A 74 -6.60 -4.32 10.50
C GLY A 74 -8.04 -4.78 10.20
N PHE A 75 -8.91 -3.81 9.93
CA PHE A 75 -10.29 -4.08 9.55
C PHE A 75 -10.40 -4.68 8.14
N GLU A 76 -11.10 -5.79 8.02
CA GLU A 76 -11.30 -6.51 6.77
C GLU A 76 -12.73 -6.99 6.59
N TYR A 77 -13.25 -6.87 5.37
CA TYR A 77 -14.61 -7.29 5.05
C TYR A 77 -14.63 -8.58 4.24
N TYR A 78 -15.43 -9.53 4.70
CA TYR A 78 -15.63 -10.84 4.10
C TYR A 78 -17.11 -11.11 3.85
N THR A 79 -17.44 -12.04 2.95
CA THR A 79 -18.85 -12.42 2.74
C THR A 79 -19.40 -13.18 3.95
N LYS A 80 -18.58 -13.96 4.65
CA LYS A 80 -18.88 -14.60 5.95
C LYS A 80 -17.65 -14.56 6.88
N ARG A 81 -17.81 -14.88 8.18
CA ARG A 81 -16.65 -14.92 9.10
C ARG A 81 -15.70 -16.07 8.77
N GLU A 82 -16.24 -17.16 8.27
CA GLU A 82 -15.53 -18.42 7.98
C GLU A 82 -14.62 -18.32 6.73
N GLU A 83 -14.68 -17.20 6.01
CA GLU A 83 -13.85 -16.90 4.85
C GLU A 83 -12.63 -16.04 5.22
N ALA A 84 -12.52 -15.60 6.48
CA ALA A 84 -11.44 -14.72 6.93
C ALA A 84 -10.06 -15.33 6.67
N SER A 85 -9.21 -14.68 5.87
CA SER A 85 -7.83 -15.15 5.65
C SER A 85 -6.93 -14.64 6.78
N PRO A 86 -5.99 -15.45 7.28
CA PRO A 86 -4.94 -14.96 8.14
C PRO A 86 -3.86 -14.25 7.30
N ILE A 87 -2.86 -13.69 7.98
CA ILE A 87 -1.63 -13.21 7.33
C ILE A 87 -0.85 -14.42 6.82
N VAL A 88 -0.68 -14.55 5.51
CA VAL A 88 0.14 -15.62 4.92
C VAL A 88 1.55 -15.13 4.64
N LYS A 89 2.55 -15.88 5.11
CA LYS A 89 3.95 -15.70 4.71
C LYS A 89 4.38 -16.81 3.76
N THR A 90 4.88 -16.40 2.60
CA THR A 90 5.41 -17.32 1.57
C THR A 90 6.94 -17.42 1.72
N PHE A 91 7.47 -18.62 1.93
CA PHE A 91 8.90 -18.91 1.85
C PHE A 91 9.26 -19.48 0.49
N LYS A 92 10.26 -18.90 -0.18
CA LYS A 92 10.70 -19.31 -1.50
C LYS A 92 12.10 -19.91 -1.45
N TYR A 93 12.28 -21.08 -2.05
CA TYR A 93 13.59 -21.70 -2.15
C TYR A 93 14.49 -20.90 -3.11
N ASN A 94 15.66 -20.46 -2.63
CA ASN A 94 16.63 -19.74 -3.43
C ASN A 94 17.69 -20.72 -3.98
N GLU A 95 17.72 -20.90 -5.30
CA GLU A 95 18.62 -21.83 -5.98
C GLU A 95 20.12 -21.46 -5.91
N ILE A 96 20.46 -20.25 -5.49
CA ILE A 96 21.85 -19.79 -5.33
C ILE A 96 22.35 -20.04 -3.91
N THR A 97 21.56 -19.65 -2.90
CA THR A 97 21.91 -19.83 -1.48
C THR A 97 21.55 -21.22 -0.95
N LYS A 98 20.74 -21.98 -1.71
CA LYS A 98 20.19 -23.32 -1.40
C LYS A 98 19.38 -23.38 -0.09
N ILE A 99 18.81 -22.25 0.30
CA ILE A 99 17.96 -22.10 1.48
C ILE A 99 16.67 -21.35 1.12
N TYR A 100 15.61 -21.58 1.87
CA TYR A 100 14.38 -20.77 1.78
C TYR A 100 14.58 -19.35 2.29
N GLU A 101 13.98 -18.37 1.62
CA GLU A 101 13.98 -16.95 1.99
C GLU A 101 12.54 -16.44 2.03
N ILE A 102 12.22 -15.42 2.84
CA ILE A 102 10.86 -14.84 2.85
C ILE A 102 10.64 -14.08 1.53
N ASN A 103 9.61 -14.49 0.78
CA ASN A 103 9.16 -13.75 -0.39
C ASN A 103 8.21 -12.62 0.05
N ASN A 104 8.77 -11.43 0.25
CA ASN A 104 8.02 -10.24 0.68
C ASN A 104 7.08 -9.66 -0.40
N GLU A 105 7.23 -10.04 -1.68
CA GLU A 105 6.39 -9.54 -2.77
C GLU A 105 5.05 -10.29 -2.88
N ASP A 106 5.01 -11.54 -2.39
CA ASP A 106 3.88 -12.46 -2.47
C ASP A 106 2.97 -12.39 -1.23
N ILE A 107 2.41 -11.20 -1.00
CA ILE A 107 1.31 -10.99 -0.06
C ILE A 107 0.04 -11.64 -0.63
N LYS A 108 -0.13 -12.92 -0.31
CA LYS A 108 -1.23 -13.77 -0.74
C LYS A 108 -2.23 -13.98 0.40
N TYR A 109 -3.45 -14.40 0.07
CA TYR A 109 -4.49 -14.80 1.02
C TYR A 109 -4.82 -16.29 0.84
N ILE A 110 -5.40 -16.93 1.85
CA ILE A 110 -5.81 -18.33 1.77
C ILE A 110 -7.15 -18.41 1.02
N HIS A 111 -7.24 -19.32 0.05
CA HIS A 111 -8.49 -19.59 -0.64
C HIS A 111 -9.52 -20.18 0.32
N LYS A 112 -10.78 -19.70 0.23
CA LYS A 112 -11.88 -20.02 1.16
C LYS A 112 -12.06 -21.50 1.52
N ASP A 113 -11.76 -22.41 0.59
CA ASP A 113 -11.83 -23.86 0.82
C ASP A 113 -10.90 -24.35 1.95
N TYR A 114 -9.79 -23.64 2.19
CA TYR A 114 -8.77 -23.97 3.19
C TYR A 114 -8.85 -23.08 4.44
N THR A 115 -9.78 -22.13 4.50
CA THR A 115 -10.05 -21.35 5.71
C THR A 115 -10.76 -22.20 6.77
N LYS A 116 -11.71 -23.06 6.36
CA LYS A 116 -12.49 -23.90 7.27
C LYS A 116 -11.62 -24.86 8.11
N PRO A 117 -10.62 -25.58 7.56
CA PRO A 117 -9.69 -26.38 8.36
C PRO A 117 -8.89 -25.59 9.40
N LEU A 118 -8.52 -24.33 9.11
CA LEU A 118 -7.84 -23.46 10.08
C LEU A 118 -8.76 -23.04 11.23
N ILE A 119 -10.04 -22.77 10.93
CA ILE A 119 -11.06 -22.49 11.95
C ILE A 119 -11.27 -23.71 12.84
N GLU A 120 -11.45 -24.90 12.25
CA GLU A 120 -11.60 -26.15 12.99
C GLU A 120 -10.38 -26.46 13.87
N GLN A 121 -9.16 -26.16 13.41
CA GLN A 121 -7.96 -26.27 14.25
C GLN A 121 -7.97 -25.24 15.40
N SER A 122 -8.35 -24.00 15.13
CA SER A 122 -8.42 -22.92 16.12
C SER A 122 -9.42 -23.25 17.24
N GLU A 123 -10.60 -23.74 16.87
CA GLU A 123 -11.65 -24.14 17.81
C GLU A 123 -11.22 -25.36 18.66
N LYS A 124 -10.57 -26.36 18.05
CA LYS A 124 -9.96 -27.50 18.78
C LYS A 124 -8.89 -27.05 19.78
N ASP A 125 -8.13 -26.02 19.42
CA ASP A 125 -7.10 -25.40 20.26
C ASP A 125 -7.66 -24.35 21.26
N PHE A 126 -8.98 -24.29 21.46
CA PHE A 126 -9.68 -23.36 22.36
C PHE A 126 -9.42 -21.86 22.10
N SER A 127 -9.33 -21.50 20.82
CA SER A 127 -9.06 -20.14 20.34
C SER A 127 -10.14 -19.58 19.41
N THR A 128 -10.13 -18.25 19.23
CA THR A 128 -11.11 -17.53 18.39
C THR A 128 -10.48 -17.09 17.09
N TYR A 129 -10.88 -17.72 15.98
CA TYR A 129 -10.41 -17.38 14.64
C TYR A 129 -10.89 -16.00 14.18
N GLY A 130 -10.00 -15.18 13.61
CA GLY A 130 -10.34 -13.86 13.07
C GLY A 130 -10.60 -12.76 14.11
N GLU A 131 -10.51 -13.07 15.40
CA GLU A 131 -10.51 -12.09 16.51
C GLU A 131 -9.15 -12.13 17.22
N GLY A 132 -8.16 -11.44 16.63
CA GLY A 132 -6.82 -11.35 17.21
C GLY A 132 -5.67 -11.37 16.21
N TYR A 133 -4.59 -12.05 16.58
CA TYR A 133 -3.44 -12.36 15.73
C TYR A 133 -3.63 -13.69 15.02
N SER A 134 -3.80 -13.67 13.70
CA SER A 134 -3.86 -14.88 12.87
C SER A 134 -2.80 -14.87 11.78
N SER A 135 -1.90 -15.86 11.78
CA SER A 135 -0.78 -15.97 10.83
C SER A 135 -0.55 -17.40 10.40
N SER A 136 -0.25 -17.61 9.11
CA SER A 136 0.01 -18.92 8.51
C SER A 136 1.25 -18.87 7.62
N VAL A 137 1.88 -20.04 7.45
CA VAL A 137 3.06 -20.22 6.57
C VAL A 137 2.71 -21.04 5.33
N VAL A 138 3.37 -20.72 4.20
CA VAL A 138 3.32 -21.45 2.91
C VAL A 138 4.72 -21.51 2.31
N PHE A 139 5.02 -22.56 1.54
CA PHE A 139 6.25 -22.70 0.76
C PHE A 139 5.96 -22.59 -0.76
N ASP A 140 6.72 -21.76 -1.47
CA ASP A 140 6.54 -21.40 -2.90
C ASP A 140 6.98 -22.52 -3.88
N ASP A 141 7.52 -23.62 -3.35
CA ASP A 141 7.94 -24.80 -4.09
C ASP A 141 6.77 -25.72 -4.48
N GLU A 142 5.66 -25.61 -3.74
CA GLU A 142 4.40 -26.28 -4.05
C GLU A 142 3.67 -25.54 -5.19
N LYS A 143 3.27 -26.28 -6.24
CA LYS A 143 2.52 -25.76 -7.41
C LYS A 143 1.05 -25.43 -7.08
N GLU A 144 0.80 -24.98 -5.87
CA GLU A 144 -0.50 -24.81 -5.23
C GLU A 144 -0.99 -23.36 -5.14
N ILE A 145 -0.26 -22.43 -5.76
CA ILE A 145 -0.73 -21.05 -5.96
C ILE A 145 -1.97 -21.09 -6.88
N VAL A 146 -3.11 -20.59 -6.39
CA VAL A 146 -4.27 -20.33 -7.24
C VAL A 146 -3.94 -19.14 -8.14
N LYS A 147 -4.21 -19.26 -9.43
CA LYS A 147 -4.06 -18.17 -10.39
C LYS A 147 -4.97 -16.99 -10.00
N GLY A 148 -4.42 -16.00 -9.29
CA GLY A 148 -5.17 -14.86 -8.76
C GLY A 148 -4.77 -14.40 -7.36
N ASN A 149 -3.50 -14.59 -6.97
CA ASN A 149 -2.91 -14.20 -5.67
C ASN A 149 -3.54 -14.85 -4.42
N ALA A 150 -4.37 -15.87 -4.59
CA ALA A 150 -4.74 -16.78 -3.52
C ALA A 150 -3.80 -17.99 -3.50
N ILE A 151 -3.61 -18.58 -2.32
CA ILE A 151 -2.96 -19.89 -2.16
C ILE A 151 -4.05 -20.92 -1.91
N LYS A 152 -3.88 -22.16 -2.41
CA LYS A 152 -4.71 -23.29 -1.99
C LYS A 152 -4.44 -23.61 -0.52
N ALA A 153 -3.47 -24.48 -0.23
CA ALA A 153 -3.20 -24.92 1.13
C ALA A 153 -2.21 -24.00 1.88
N PRO A 154 -2.49 -23.65 3.15
CA PRO A 154 -1.44 -23.36 4.12
C PRO A 154 -0.60 -24.62 4.38
N TYR A 155 0.69 -24.47 4.71
CA TYR A 155 1.57 -25.60 4.98
C TYR A 155 1.00 -26.47 6.10
N SER A 156 0.91 -27.77 5.84
CA SER A 156 0.33 -28.76 6.75
C SER A 156 1.19 -30.01 6.82
N LYS A 157 1.18 -30.65 7.98
CA LYS A 157 1.83 -31.93 8.22
C LYS A 157 0.96 -32.75 9.16
N ASN A 158 0.75 -34.03 8.84
CA ASN A 158 -0.09 -34.96 9.60
C ASN A 158 -1.51 -34.43 9.93
N GLY A 159 -2.09 -33.61 9.05
CA GLY A 159 -3.44 -33.04 9.24
C GLY A 159 -3.53 -31.79 10.13
N ARG A 160 -2.38 -31.24 10.57
CA ARG A 160 -2.29 -29.97 11.32
C ARG A 160 -1.57 -28.91 10.49
N TYR A 161 -1.98 -27.64 10.61
CA TYR A 161 -1.54 -26.50 9.80
C TYR A 161 -0.65 -25.53 10.57
N LEU A 162 0.44 -25.07 9.94
CA LEU A 162 1.43 -24.19 10.57
C LEU A 162 0.88 -22.79 10.72
N PHE A 163 0.12 -22.63 11.80
CA PHE A 163 -0.83 -21.57 12.02
C PHE A 163 -0.78 -21.09 13.47
N ARG A 164 -0.83 -19.76 13.62
CA ARG A 164 -0.87 -19.04 14.90
C ARG A 164 -2.23 -18.35 15.04
N TYR A 165 -2.82 -18.42 16.22
CA TYR A 165 -4.03 -17.73 16.65
C TYR A 165 -3.81 -16.97 17.96
N GLN A 166 -4.81 -16.21 18.40
CA GLN A 166 -4.89 -15.66 19.75
C GLN A 166 -5.74 -16.57 20.65
N PRO A 167 -5.22 -17.03 21.81
CA PRO A 167 -6.02 -17.81 22.76
C PRO A 167 -7.15 -16.99 23.36
N THR A 168 -8.29 -17.63 23.65
CA THR A 168 -9.45 -16.97 24.24
C THR A 168 -9.23 -16.74 25.75
N GLN A 169 -9.71 -15.62 26.31
CA GLN A 169 -9.55 -15.29 27.74
C GLN A 169 -10.00 -16.41 28.71
N LYS A 170 -11.01 -17.20 28.34
CA LYS A 170 -11.44 -18.40 29.10
C LYS A 170 -10.31 -19.41 29.34
N GLN A 171 -9.33 -19.50 28.44
CA GLN A 171 -8.18 -20.39 28.58
C GLN A 171 -7.16 -19.87 29.60
N GLU A 172 -7.00 -18.55 29.74
CA GLU A 172 -6.18 -17.96 30.81
C GLU A 172 -6.81 -18.21 32.20
N GLU A 173 -8.14 -18.17 32.31
CA GLU A 173 -8.86 -18.51 33.54
C GLU A 173 -8.80 -20.01 33.86
N LEU A 174 -8.91 -20.89 32.86
CA LEU A 174 -8.75 -22.34 33.00
C LEU A 174 -7.33 -22.73 33.42
N ASN A 175 -6.29 -22.15 32.81
CA ASN A 175 -4.89 -22.38 33.20
C ASN A 175 -4.55 -21.83 34.60
N ARG A 176 -5.36 -20.92 35.15
CA ARG A 176 -5.24 -20.44 36.54
C ARG A 176 -5.99 -21.29 37.56
N THR A 177 -6.94 -22.12 37.13
CA THR A 177 -7.83 -22.89 38.01
C THR A 177 -7.56 -24.40 37.98
N ASN A 178 -7.03 -24.93 36.88
CA ASN A 178 -6.60 -26.32 36.76
C ASN A 178 -5.07 -26.40 36.61
N ASN A 179 -4.41 -27.17 37.49
CA ASN A 179 -2.97 -27.51 37.39
C ASN A 179 -2.62 -28.40 36.18
N ASN A 180 -3.61 -28.82 35.39
CA ASN A 180 -3.40 -29.59 34.16
C ASN A 180 -3.09 -28.61 33.03
N LEU A 181 -1.80 -28.37 32.77
CA LEU A 181 -1.35 -27.63 31.59
C LEU A 181 -1.86 -28.35 30.32
N HIS A 182 -2.81 -27.75 29.63
CA HIS A 182 -3.07 -28.09 28.23
C HIS A 182 -2.00 -27.42 27.36
N THR A 183 -0.83 -28.07 27.26
CA THR A 183 0.20 -27.67 26.29
C THR A 183 -0.36 -27.85 24.88
N TYR A 184 -0.30 -26.81 24.06
CA TYR A 184 -0.53 -26.96 22.63
C TYR A 184 0.44 -28.00 22.08
N GLU A 185 -0.09 -29.11 21.59
CA GLU A 185 0.69 -30.04 20.76
C GLU A 185 1.27 -29.23 19.60
N PRO A 186 2.60 -29.11 19.49
CA PRO A 186 3.17 -28.42 18.37
C PRO A 186 2.97 -29.20 17.09
N LEU A 187 3.08 -28.52 15.95
CA LEU A 187 2.75 -29.14 14.65
C LEU A 187 3.59 -30.36 14.33
N ASN A 188 4.81 -30.33 14.82
CA ASN A 188 5.58 -31.51 15.09
C ASN A 188 5.55 -31.71 16.61
N ASN A 189 5.22 -32.91 17.09
CA ASN A 189 5.81 -33.35 18.35
C ASN A 189 7.31 -33.14 18.20
N PHE A 190 7.95 -32.41 19.14
CA PHE A 190 9.33 -31.95 18.91
C PHE A 190 10.36 -33.09 18.88
N ASP A 191 9.90 -34.31 19.13
CA ASP A 191 10.56 -35.61 18.99
C ASP A 191 10.89 -36.01 17.53
N ASN A 192 10.52 -35.23 16.50
CA ASN A 192 10.66 -35.68 15.11
C ASN A 192 11.25 -34.66 14.13
N VAL A 193 12.55 -34.38 14.29
CA VAL A 193 13.46 -34.60 13.15
C VAL A 193 13.89 -36.07 13.23
N LEU A 194 13.12 -36.94 12.56
CA LEU A 194 13.39 -38.38 12.40
C LEU A 194 13.73 -39.14 13.72
N GLY A 195 12.94 -38.94 14.77
CA GLY A 195 13.04 -39.67 16.04
C GLY A 195 13.75 -38.94 17.19
N HIS A 196 14.25 -37.72 16.97
CA HIS A 196 15.04 -36.98 17.95
C HIS A 196 14.49 -35.59 18.31
N LYS A 197 14.49 -35.27 19.62
CA LYS A 197 14.02 -34.02 20.25
C LYS A 197 14.83 -32.77 19.88
N LEU A 198 14.33 -31.95 18.96
CA LEU A 198 15.00 -30.69 18.52
C LEU A 198 15.41 -29.73 19.66
N VAL A 199 14.76 -29.84 20.83
CA VAL A 199 15.06 -29.08 22.07
C VAL A 199 16.44 -29.44 22.66
N ASP A 200 16.96 -30.64 22.40
CA ASP A 200 18.23 -31.13 22.94
C ASP A 200 19.40 -30.99 21.93
N TYR A 201 19.12 -30.94 20.61
CA TYR A 201 20.15 -31.12 19.56
C TYR A 201 20.69 -29.86 18.87
N LEU A 202 20.32 -28.65 19.28
CA LEU A 202 21.09 -27.45 18.91
C LEU A 202 22.26 -27.21 19.89
N VAL A 203 22.90 -28.32 20.29
CA VAL A 203 23.99 -28.37 21.27
C VAL A 203 25.24 -29.04 20.70
N PRO A 204 25.95 -28.29 19.86
CA PRO A 204 27.40 -28.33 19.82
C PRO A 204 28.09 -28.06 21.23
N SER A 205 29.40 -28.34 21.49
CA SER A 205 30.20 -27.81 22.67
C SER A 205 31.68 -27.41 22.36
N GLN A 206 32.23 -26.40 23.09
CA GLN A 206 33.37 -25.51 22.71
C GLN A 206 34.61 -26.14 22.04
N LYS A 207 35.09 -25.50 20.94
CA LYS A 207 36.43 -24.85 20.77
C LYS A 207 36.90 -24.60 19.29
N ILE A 208 36.16 -23.82 18.51
CA ILE A 208 36.62 -23.11 17.27
C ILE A 208 36.92 -23.97 16.02
N LEU A 209 36.20 -23.67 14.93
CA LEU A 209 36.66 -23.90 13.53
C LEU A 209 37.76 -22.89 13.17
N SER A 210 39.00 -23.35 12.93
CA SER A 210 40.12 -22.50 12.50
C SER A 210 40.09 -22.25 10.99
N ILE A 211 39.46 -21.16 10.57
CA ILE A 211 39.55 -20.65 9.19
C ILE A 211 40.47 -19.42 9.22
N ASN A 212 41.38 -19.32 8.24
CA ASN A 212 42.33 -18.21 8.16
C ASN A 212 41.59 -16.85 8.08
N LYS A 213 41.95 -15.92 8.96
CA LYS A 213 41.17 -14.72 9.30
C LYS A 213 41.05 -13.74 8.12
N ASP A 214 42.05 -13.75 7.22
CA ASP A 214 42.14 -12.88 6.06
C ASP A 214 41.21 -13.29 4.90
N GLU A 215 40.58 -14.46 4.97
CA GLU A 215 39.76 -15.00 3.88
C GLU A 215 38.25 -14.75 4.04
N ILE A 216 37.79 -14.31 5.23
CA ILE A 216 36.38 -14.04 5.51
C ILE A 216 35.95 -12.73 4.83
N LYS A 217 35.30 -12.83 3.67
CA LYS A 217 34.69 -11.67 2.99
C LYS A 217 33.30 -11.35 3.55
N TYR A 218 33.18 -10.18 4.16
CA TYR A 218 31.92 -9.60 4.61
C TYR A 218 31.09 -9.12 3.41
N LEU A 219 29.94 -9.72 3.18
CA LEU A 219 28.93 -9.20 2.26
C LEU A 219 27.88 -8.41 3.04
N MET A 220 27.90 -7.08 2.89
CA MET A 220 26.76 -6.24 3.22
C MET A 220 25.99 -5.94 1.93
N THR A 221 24.78 -6.49 1.82
CA THR A 221 23.75 -5.99 0.90
C THR A 221 23.28 -4.61 1.37
N LYS A 222 22.91 -3.72 0.44
CA LYS A 222 22.64 -2.30 0.73
C LYS A 222 21.44 -2.03 1.65
N ASP A 223 20.58 -3.04 1.85
CA ASP A 223 19.32 -2.92 2.58
C ASP A 223 19.34 -3.72 3.91
N ASN A 224 20.32 -3.42 4.76
CA ASN A 224 20.35 -3.65 6.22
C ASN A 224 19.97 -5.04 6.80
N ALA A 225 19.91 -6.10 6.01
CA ALA A 225 19.65 -7.47 6.47
C ALA A 225 20.64 -8.47 5.86
N LEU A 226 21.07 -9.44 6.68
CA LEU A 226 21.98 -10.56 6.38
C LEU A 226 23.46 -10.18 6.14
N VAL A 227 24.24 -10.10 7.22
CA VAL A 227 25.70 -10.31 7.16
C VAL A 227 25.95 -11.80 6.91
N THR A 228 26.14 -12.19 5.65
CA THR A 228 26.51 -13.56 5.28
C THR A 228 28.02 -13.75 5.41
N TYR A 229 28.43 -14.76 6.17
CA TYR A 229 29.83 -15.19 6.23
C TYR A 229 30.08 -16.16 5.06
N LYS A 230 30.89 -15.74 4.09
CA LYS A 230 31.34 -16.63 3.02
C LYS A 230 32.62 -17.33 3.46
N VAL A 231 32.51 -18.58 3.89
CA VAL A 231 33.65 -19.53 3.84
C VAL A 231 34.07 -19.60 2.37
N THR A 232 35.28 -19.15 2.08
CA THR A 232 35.81 -19.00 0.71
C THR A 232 36.19 -20.32 0.07
N ASP A 233 36.59 -21.30 0.89
CA ASP A 233 36.99 -22.62 0.45
C ASP A 233 36.64 -23.68 1.53
N PRO A 234 35.65 -24.57 1.30
CA PRO A 234 35.31 -25.64 2.23
C PRO A 234 36.48 -26.61 2.49
N ASN A 235 37.43 -26.73 1.55
CA ASN A 235 38.55 -27.67 1.66
C ASN A 235 39.38 -27.46 2.94
N LYS A 236 39.49 -26.20 3.40
CA LYS A 236 40.36 -25.74 4.50
C LYS A 236 39.79 -25.97 5.91
N ILE A 237 38.66 -26.67 6.04
CA ILE A 237 38.11 -27.08 7.34
C ILE A 237 38.83 -28.37 7.77
N GLU A 238 39.74 -28.26 8.75
CA GLU A 238 40.54 -29.40 9.26
C GLU A 238 39.96 -29.99 10.55
N HIS A 239 39.56 -29.16 11.51
CA HIS A 239 38.97 -29.59 12.79
C HIS A 239 37.62 -28.91 13.04
N ILE A 240 36.63 -29.69 13.52
CA ILE A 240 35.29 -29.19 13.84
C ILE A 240 35.07 -29.31 15.33
N HIS A 241 35.12 -28.17 15.98
CA HIS A 241 34.70 -28.02 17.35
C HIS A 241 33.39 -27.25 17.41
N PHE A 242 32.62 -27.59 18.41
CA PHE A 242 31.21 -27.30 18.51
C PHE A 242 31.01 -26.17 19.60
N SER A 243 29.79 -25.71 19.98
CA SER A 243 29.50 -24.75 21.09
C SER A 243 28.00 -24.69 21.50
N ARG A 244 27.63 -24.81 22.79
CA ARG A 244 26.22 -25.03 23.22
C ARG A 244 25.36 -23.79 23.04
N ILE A 245 24.35 -23.89 22.17
CA ILE A 245 23.30 -22.88 22.09
C ILE A 245 22.20 -23.29 23.07
N GLY A 246 22.05 -22.53 24.16
CA GLY A 246 20.97 -22.74 25.11
C GLY A 246 19.62 -22.41 24.48
N LEU A 247 18.85 -23.43 24.09
CA LEU A 247 17.45 -23.24 23.74
C LEU A 247 16.65 -22.93 25.01
N MET A 248 15.90 -21.82 24.98
CA MET A 248 14.85 -21.62 25.96
C MET A 248 13.76 -22.68 25.72
N ASN A 249 13.37 -23.39 26.76
CA ASN A 249 12.14 -24.20 26.72
C ASN A 249 10.97 -23.22 26.48
N PRO A 250 10.27 -23.29 25.33
CA PRO A 250 9.40 -22.20 24.88
C PRO A 250 8.20 -22.05 25.83
N LYS A 251 8.07 -20.85 26.42
CA LYS A 251 7.09 -20.57 27.48
C LYS A 251 5.82 -19.91 26.97
N ASN A 252 5.83 -19.35 25.77
CA ASN A 252 4.70 -18.66 25.16
C ASN A 252 4.39 -19.21 23.75
N ILE A 253 3.20 -18.86 23.23
CA ILE A 253 2.73 -19.31 21.92
C ILE A 253 3.59 -18.75 20.77
N ASP A 254 4.29 -17.63 20.99
CA ASP A 254 5.22 -17.00 20.05
C ASP A 254 6.47 -17.85 19.79
N GLU A 255 7.11 -18.30 20.86
CA GLU A 255 8.31 -19.15 20.83
C GLU A 255 7.97 -20.53 20.24
N ILE A 256 6.81 -21.10 20.63
CA ILE A 256 6.27 -22.35 20.04
C ILE A 256 6.12 -22.19 18.52
N TYR A 257 5.37 -21.19 18.06
CA TYR A 257 5.15 -20.98 16.62
C TYR A 257 6.46 -20.73 15.86
N ALA A 258 7.34 -19.85 16.35
CA ALA A 258 8.61 -19.57 15.69
C ALA A 258 9.51 -20.82 15.59
N ARG A 259 9.53 -21.65 16.62
CA ARG A 259 10.27 -22.92 16.67
C ARG A 259 9.67 -23.96 15.69
N ASP A 260 8.35 -24.02 15.56
CA ASP A 260 7.66 -24.90 14.58
C ASP A 260 7.96 -24.45 13.13
N VAL A 261 8.02 -23.13 12.86
CA VAL A 261 8.47 -22.58 11.58
C VAL A 261 9.93 -22.92 11.30
N LEU A 262 10.83 -22.80 12.30
CA LEU A 262 12.25 -23.19 12.16
C LEU A 262 12.40 -24.66 11.75
N SER A 263 11.71 -25.56 12.46
CA SER A 263 11.72 -26.99 12.18
C SER A 263 11.29 -27.28 10.74
N SER A 264 10.19 -26.65 10.31
CA SER A 264 9.62 -26.84 8.98
C SER A 264 10.56 -26.33 7.87
N LEU A 265 11.24 -25.19 8.09
CA LEU A 265 12.24 -24.64 7.17
C LEU A 265 13.46 -25.57 7.02
N LEU A 266 13.98 -26.11 8.12
CA LEU A 266 15.13 -27.02 8.10
C LEU A 266 14.77 -28.35 7.39
N GLU A 267 13.62 -28.93 7.72
CA GLU A 267 13.10 -30.15 7.07
C GLU A 267 12.91 -29.95 5.57
N LYS A 268 12.20 -28.90 5.14
CA LYS A 268 12.03 -28.54 3.73
C LYS A 268 13.35 -28.28 3.00
N THR A 269 14.37 -27.75 3.69
CA THR A 269 15.70 -27.52 3.10
C THR A 269 16.42 -28.85 2.85
N PHE A 270 16.58 -29.69 3.86
CA PHE A 270 17.41 -30.90 3.75
C PHE A 270 16.71 -32.11 3.11
N THR A 271 15.42 -32.00 2.84
CA THR A 271 14.69 -32.95 1.96
C THR A 271 14.84 -32.63 0.47
N GLN A 272 15.45 -31.50 0.09
CA GLN A 272 15.76 -31.20 -1.31
C GLN A 272 16.76 -32.22 -1.88
N LYS A 273 16.52 -32.64 -3.13
CA LYS A 273 17.27 -33.72 -3.80
C LYS A 273 18.79 -33.59 -3.66
N TYR A 274 19.33 -32.37 -3.79
CA TYR A 274 20.76 -32.08 -3.65
C TYR A 274 21.35 -32.58 -2.32
N TYR A 275 20.67 -32.32 -1.19
CA TYR A 275 21.13 -32.78 0.12
C TYR A 275 20.85 -34.26 0.35
N VAL A 276 19.72 -34.77 -0.16
CA VAL A 276 19.37 -36.20 -0.07
C VAL A 276 20.41 -37.05 -0.81
N ASP A 277 20.92 -36.59 -1.96
CA ASP A 277 21.96 -37.30 -2.70
C ASP A 277 23.34 -37.18 -2.01
N ALA A 278 23.67 -36.02 -1.44
CA ALA A 278 24.88 -35.86 -0.60
C ALA A 278 24.85 -36.74 0.68
N LEU A 279 23.68 -36.85 1.33
CA LEU A 279 23.47 -37.71 2.50
C LEU A 279 23.72 -39.19 2.19
N LYS A 280 23.23 -39.67 1.04
CA LYS A 280 23.49 -41.04 0.57
C LYS A 280 24.98 -41.28 0.30
N GLU A 281 25.68 -40.32 -0.28
CA GLU A 281 27.13 -40.41 -0.54
C GLU A 281 27.92 -40.63 0.76
N ILE A 282 27.55 -39.91 1.82
CA ILE A 282 28.16 -40.02 3.16
C ILE A 282 27.54 -41.13 4.03
N LYS A 283 26.62 -41.94 3.46
CA LYS A 283 25.90 -43.04 4.12
C LYS A 283 25.10 -42.63 5.37
N GLN A 284 24.57 -41.41 5.40
CA GLN A 284 23.74 -40.88 6.49
C GLN A 284 22.26 -40.84 6.09
N THR A 285 21.37 -41.13 7.02
CA THR A 285 19.92 -41.09 6.82
C THR A 285 19.34 -39.68 6.88
N SER A 286 19.96 -38.78 7.64
CA SER A 286 19.56 -37.38 7.76
C SER A 286 20.73 -36.46 8.09
N VAL A 287 20.52 -35.15 7.93
CA VAL A 287 21.51 -34.15 8.36
C VAL A 287 21.68 -34.16 9.88
N LEU A 288 20.65 -34.55 10.64
CA LEU A 288 20.78 -34.67 12.09
C LEU A 288 21.67 -35.87 12.47
N ASP A 289 21.52 -37.01 11.80
CA ASP A 289 22.39 -38.18 12.00
C ASP A 289 23.84 -37.87 11.61
N PHE A 290 24.03 -37.13 10.52
CA PHE A 290 25.34 -36.61 10.13
C PHE A 290 25.94 -35.72 11.23
N ILE A 291 25.23 -34.70 11.70
CA ILE A 291 25.71 -33.81 12.77
C ILE A 291 25.99 -34.58 14.06
N ASN A 292 25.12 -35.51 14.45
CA ASN A 292 25.29 -36.38 15.61
C ASN A 292 26.53 -37.29 15.46
N SER A 293 26.87 -37.74 14.24
CA SER A 293 28.07 -38.55 14.00
C SER A 293 29.40 -37.81 14.23
N LEU A 294 29.35 -36.48 14.41
CA LEU A 294 30.51 -35.63 14.68
C LEU A 294 30.67 -35.31 16.18
N VAL A 295 29.77 -35.80 17.05
CA VAL A 295 29.79 -35.58 18.49
C VAL A 295 29.57 -36.86 19.30
N THR A 296 30.14 -36.91 20.49
CA THR A 296 29.89 -37.93 21.52
C THR A 296 29.33 -37.25 22.77
N TYR A 297 28.39 -37.89 23.45
CA TYR A 297 27.77 -37.34 24.66
C TYR A 297 28.47 -37.86 25.92
N ASP A 298 28.87 -36.95 26.80
CA ASP A 298 29.42 -37.21 28.13
C ASP A 298 28.29 -37.02 29.16
N GLU A 299 27.67 -38.13 29.58
CA GLU A 299 26.52 -38.12 30.48
C GLU A 299 26.85 -37.50 31.85
N GLU A 300 28.06 -37.73 32.36
CA GLU A 300 28.49 -37.23 33.68
C GLU A 300 28.64 -35.70 33.69
N LYS A 301 29.17 -35.12 32.60
CA LYS A 301 29.39 -33.67 32.50
C LYS A 301 28.23 -32.94 31.82
N ASN A 302 27.31 -33.66 31.19
CA ASN A 302 26.20 -33.14 30.38
C ASN A 302 26.71 -32.22 29.24
N ILE A 303 27.78 -32.68 28.57
CA ILE A 303 28.53 -31.97 27.52
C ILE A 303 28.69 -32.90 26.31
N TYR A 304 28.65 -32.34 25.10
CA TYR A 304 29.00 -33.06 23.87
C TYR A 304 30.45 -32.80 23.49
N ASN A 305 31.27 -33.85 23.41
CA ASN A 305 32.66 -33.78 22.96
C ASN A 305 32.71 -33.99 21.43
N PRO A 306 33.50 -33.20 20.67
CA PRO A 306 33.69 -33.43 19.24
C PRO A 306 34.40 -34.76 18.98
N VAL A 307 34.07 -35.41 17.86
CA VAL A 307 34.82 -36.55 17.33
C VAL A 307 35.92 -36.02 16.41
N ASP A 308 37.18 -36.32 16.71
CA ASP A 308 38.30 -36.04 15.81
C ASP A 308 38.18 -36.92 14.56
N LYS A 309 37.60 -36.35 13.50
CA LYS A 309 37.35 -36.99 12.21
C LYS A 309 37.67 -36.04 11.07
N GLU A 310 38.55 -36.45 10.17
CA GLU A 310 38.72 -35.76 8.88
C GLU A 310 37.44 -35.89 8.05
N LEU A 311 36.83 -34.76 7.67
CA LEU A 311 35.66 -34.75 6.80
C LEU A 311 36.04 -34.91 5.33
N SER A 312 35.28 -35.74 4.64
CA SER A 312 35.21 -35.76 3.18
C SER A 312 34.57 -34.47 2.63
N GLN A 313 34.79 -34.17 1.35
CA GLN A 313 34.28 -32.93 0.75
C GLN A 313 32.74 -32.78 0.78
N PRO A 314 31.93 -33.83 0.52
CA PRO A 314 30.49 -33.75 0.69
C PRO A 314 30.08 -33.39 2.14
N GLU A 315 30.76 -33.96 3.15
CA GLU A 315 30.51 -33.67 4.56
C GLU A 315 30.86 -32.21 4.91
N LYS A 316 31.99 -31.67 4.41
CA LYS A 316 32.37 -30.26 4.63
C LYS A 316 31.33 -29.29 4.06
N VAL A 317 30.85 -29.55 2.84
CA VAL A 317 29.81 -28.74 2.17
C VAL A 317 28.46 -28.85 2.88
N LEU A 318 28.07 -30.06 3.30
CA LEU A 318 26.82 -30.29 4.03
C LEU A 318 26.82 -29.56 5.39
N LEU A 319 27.93 -29.61 6.12
CA LEU A 319 28.11 -28.93 7.41
C LEU A 319 28.08 -27.40 7.29
N ASP A 320 28.85 -26.83 6.36
CA ASP A 320 28.85 -25.39 6.08
C ASP A 320 27.45 -24.89 5.69
N THR A 321 26.73 -25.68 4.90
CA THR A 321 25.36 -25.34 4.50
C THR A 321 24.37 -25.47 5.67
N TYR A 322 24.50 -26.48 6.52
CA TYR A 322 23.69 -26.62 7.74
C TYR A 322 23.86 -25.40 8.65
N ILE A 323 25.10 -25.00 8.94
CA ILE A 323 25.42 -23.82 9.75
C ILE A 323 24.83 -22.55 9.13
N LYS A 324 24.94 -22.37 7.80
CA LYS A 324 24.37 -21.22 7.07
C LYS A 324 22.84 -21.19 7.13
N ALA A 325 22.16 -22.32 6.91
CA ALA A 325 20.71 -22.43 6.96
C ALA A 325 20.19 -22.11 8.36
N VAL A 326 20.71 -22.80 9.39
CA VAL A 326 20.34 -22.59 10.80
C VAL A 326 20.57 -21.13 11.23
N THR A 327 21.75 -20.56 10.93
CA THR A 327 22.07 -19.15 11.28
C THR A 327 21.14 -18.16 10.57
N SER A 328 20.82 -18.41 9.29
CA SER A 328 19.93 -17.54 8.52
C SER A 328 18.50 -17.61 9.06
N TYR A 329 18.01 -18.80 9.40
CA TYR A 329 16.66 -18.99 9.96
C TYR A 329 16.53 -18.43 11.36
N PHE A 330 17.52 -18.58 12.24
CA PHE A 330 17.47 -17.93 13.54
C PHE A 330 17.35 -16.40 13.44
N ARG A 331 18.13 -15.77 12.54
CA ARG A 331 18.03 -14.33 12.27
C ARG A 331 16.70 -13.94 11.63
N LEU A 332 16.20 -14.74 10.69
CA LEU A 332 14.90 -14.56 10.03
C LEU A 332 13.74 -14.60 11.04
N LEU A 333 13.83 -15.49 12.02
CA LEU A 333 12.90 -15.65 13.12
C LEU A 333 13.26 -14.78 14.34
N GLY A 334 14.04 -13.72 14.16
CA GLY A 334 14.25 -12.69 15.18
C GLY A 334 15.08 -13.07 16.41
N TYR A 335 15.76 -14.21 16.40
CA TYR A 335 16.74 -14.54 17.43
C TYR A 335 18.03 -13.75 17.20
N GLN A 336 18.42 -12.95 18.19
CA GLN A 336 19.67 -12.20 18.17
C GLN A 336 20.81 -13.06 18.73
N ILE A 337 21.92 -13.09 18.00
CA ILE A 337 23.19 -13.68 18.43
C ILE A 337 24.01 -12.56 19.09
N ASP A 338 24.08 -12.55 20.42
CA ASP A 338 24.81 -11.52 21.16
C ASP A 338 26.31 -11.87 21.20
N SER A 339 27.12 -11.16 20.42
CA SER A 339 28.54 -11.48 20.13
C SER A 339 29.52 -10.47 20.73
N GLN A 340 29.34 -10.10 22.01
CA GLN A 340 30.12 -9.01 22.64
C GLN A 340 31.58 -9.34 22.99
N ASP A 341 32.01 -10.60 22.88
CA ASP A 341 33.43 -10.99 23.01
C ASP A 341 33.97 -11.63 21.72
N VAL A 342 35.24 -11.37 21.42
CA VAL A 342 35.88 -11.66 20.11
C VAL A 342 36.17 -13.16 19.89
N ALA A 343 35.11 -13.93 19.65
CA ALA A 343 35.14 -15.23 18.98
C ALA A 343 33.78 -15.48 18.28
N PRO A 344 33.72 -15.97 17.02
CA PRO A 344 32.45 -16.06 16.27
C PRO A 344 31.41 -17.06 16.81
N TYR A 345 31.68 -17.73 17.92
CA TYR A 345 31.04 -18.99 18.34
C TYR A 345 30.65 -19.02 19.83
N LYS A 346 30.49 -17.87 20.49
CA LYS A 346 29.74 -17.74 21.75
C LYS A 346 28.45 -16.99 21.47
N ALA A 347 27.39 -17.73 21.14
CA ALA A 347 26.09 -17.17 20.81
C ALA A 347 25.11 -17.31 21.98
N ASN A 348 24.97 -16.25 22.79
CA ASN A 348 23.77 -16.13 23.62
C ASN A 348 22.60 -15.74 22.71
N LEU A 349 21.68 -16.67 22.47
CA LEU A 349 20.45 -16.37 21.74
C LEU A 349 19.48 -15.61 22.64
N LYS A 350 19.13 -14.40 22.23
CA LYS A 350 18.04 -13.60 22.81
C LYS A 350 16.87 -13.59 21.84
N PHE A 351 15.69 -14.01 22.31
CA PHE A 351 14.46 -13.93 21.54
C PHE A 351 13.95 -12.48 21.49
N SER A 352 13.90 -11.88 20.30
CA SER A 352 13.26 -10.57 20.11
C SER A 352 11.83 -10.77 19.60
N GLU A 353 10.85 -10.74 20.52
CA GLU A 353 9.43 -10.76 20.15
C GLU A 353 9.12 -9.71 19.07
N ALA A 354 9.69 -8.51 19.21
CA ALA A 354 9.49 -7.39 18.29
C ALA A 354 9.96 -7.69 16.86
N THR A 355 10.94 -8.58 16.68
CA THR A 355 11.47 -8.94 15.37
C THR A 355 10.61 -10.02 14.69
N ILE A 356 10.04 -10.97 15.43
CA ILE A 356 9.06 -11.92 14.88
C ILE A 356 7.76 -11.22 14.50
N LYS A 357 7.33 -10.25 15.33
CA LYS A 357 6.28 -9.26 15.05
C LYS A 357 6.57 -8.36 13.84
N GLN A 358 7.73 -8.48 13.18
CA GLN A 358 8.02 -7.79 11.92
C GLN A 358 8.18 -8.80 10.77
N ASN A 359 8.83 -9.93 11.03
CA ASN A 359 9.21 -10.87 9.97
C ASN A 359 8.11 -11.88 9.63
N ILE A 360 7.41 -12.44 10.64
CA ILE A 360 6.46 -13.56 10.43
C ILE A 360 4.99 -13.10 10.50
N TYR A 361 4.62 -12.25 11.45
CA TYR A 361 3.25 -11.76 11.59
C TYR A 361 3.23 -10.24 11.84
N ASN A 362 2.09 -9.57 11.61
CA ASN A 362 1.91 -8.13 11.79
C ASN A 362 1.33 -7.82 13.19
N PRO A 363 1.82 -6.81 13.95
CA PRO A 363 1.25 -6.38 15.23
C PRO A 363 -0.12 -5.70 15.11
N ASP A 364 -0.56 -5.32 13.91
CA ASP A 364 -1.92 -4.82 13.68
C ASP A 364 -2.93 -5.98 13.71
N TYR A 365 -3.72 -6.05 14.79
CA TYR A 365 -4.83 -7.00 14.98
C TYR A 365 -5.74 -7.08 13.75
N GLN A 366 -6.15 -8.29 13.37
CA GLN A 366 -7.22 -8.46 12.40
C GLN A 366 -8.57 -8.18 13.07
N THR A 367 -9.50 -7.55 12.35
CA THR A 367 -10.89 -7.45 12.77
C THR A 367 -11.80 -7.79 11.59
N VAL A 368 -12.41 -8.97 11.66
CA VAL A 368 -13.26 -9.53 10.61
C VAL A 368 -14.66 -8.93 10.67
N LEU A 369 -15.11 -8.38 9.54
CA LEU A 369 -16.40 -7.72 9.39
C LEU A 369 -17.21 -8.42 8.29
N SER A 370 -18.26 -9.13 8.67
CA SER A 370 -19.11 -9.85 7.70
C SER A 370 -20.60 -9.51 7.83
N SER A 371 -21.04 -9.08 9.03
CA SER A 371 -22.42 -8.72 9.30
C SER A 371 -22.64 -7.20 9.30
N TRP A 372 -23.88 -6.79 9.03
CA TRP A 372 -24.28 -5.37 9.12
C TRP A 372 -24.18 -4.85 10.56
N LEU A 373 -24.44 -5.72 11.55
CA LEU A 373 -24.25 -5.41 12.98
C LEU A 373 -22.80 -5.11 13.32
N ASP A 374 -21.84 -5.81 12.73
CA ASP A 374 -20.41 -5.51 12.91
C ASP A 374 -20.04 -4.15 12.32
N ALA A 375 -20.64 -3.74 11.19
CA ALA A 375 -20.43 -2.40 10.62
C ALA A 375 -20.97 -1.27 11.54
N TRP A 376 -22.07 -1.51 12.26
CA TRP A 376 -22.60 -0.56 13.26
C TRP A 376 -21.67 -0.38 14.48
N LYS A 377 -20.88 -1.40 14.85
CA LYS A 377 -19.88 -1.28 15.93
C LYS A 377 -18.74 -0.31 15.60
N ILE A 378 -18.56 0.04 14.32
CA ILE A 378 -17.51 0.95 13.85
C ILE A 378 -18.03 2.39 13.81
N ASP A 379 -18.91 2.70 12.85
CA ASP A 379 -19.56 4.01 12.74
C ASP A 379 -20.82 3.98 11.85
N HIS A 380 -21.65 5.02 11.96
CA HIS A 380 -22.91 5.15 11.22
C HIS A 380 -22.72 5.24 9.69
N PHE A 381 -21.64 5.89 9.23
CA PHE A 381 -21.31 6.03 7.81
C PHE A 381 -20.78 4.70 7.23
N HIS A 382 -20.08 3.87 8.02
CA HIS A 382 -19.80 2.48 7.69
C HIS A 382 -21.09 1.71 7.46
N ALA A 383 -21.95 1.61 8.47
CA ALA A 383 -23.17 0.80 8.41
C ALA A 383 -24.15 1.22 7.29
N LEU A 384 -24.26 2.52 7.00
CA LEU A 384 -25.25 3.05 6.06
C LEU A 384 -24.73 3.28 4.63
N VAL A 385 -23.42 3.48 4.43
CA VAL A 385 -22.88 3.86 3.10
C VAL A 385 -21.74 2.94 2.65
N ALA A 386 -20.77 2.64 3.51
CA ALA A 386 -19.65 1.78 3.12
C ALA A 386 -20.07 0.30 3.03
N PHE A 387 -20.76 -0.23 4.04
CA PHE A 387 -21.13 -1.65 4.13
C PHE A 387 -22.00 -2.12 2.95
N PRO A 388 -23.06 -1.42 2.51
CA PRO A 388 -23.85 -1.87 1.36
C PRO A 388 -23.02 -1.96 0.06
N LEU A 389 -22.13 -0.99 -0.15
CA LEU A 389 -21.20 -0.98 -1.29
C LEU A 389 -20.18 -2.12 -1.19
N ILE A 390 -19.59 -2.32 -0.02
CA ILE A 390 -18.59 -3.36 0.24
C ILE A 390 -19.21 -4.75 0.10
N LYS A 391 -20.40 -4.97 0.66
CA LYS A 391 -21.13 -6.23 0.54
C LYS A 391 -21.52 -6.54 -0.90
N MET A 392 -21.86 -5.53 -1.69
CA MET A 392 -22.01 -5.68 -3.15
C MET A 392 -20.68 -6.07 -3.79
N MET A 393 -19.58 -5.36 -3.49
CA MET A 393 -18.26 -5.65 -4.05
C MET A 393 -17.78 -7.07 -3.76
N THR A 394 -17.88 -7.56 -2.51
CA THR A 394 -17.51 -8.94 -2.15
C THR A 394 -18.42 -9.97 -2.84
N SER A 395 -19.74 -9.77 -2.82
CA SER A 395 -20.68 -10.68 -3.47
C SER A 395 -20.48 -10.78 -4.99
N PHE A 396 -20.02 -9.71 -5.64
CA PHE A 396 -19.62 -9.76 -7.05
C PHE A 396 -18.28 -10.46 -7.26
N LEU A 397 -17.31 -10.31 -6.36
CA LEU A 397 -16.04 -11.06 -6.41
C LEU A 397 -16.27 -12.57 -6.27
N ASP A 398 -17.16 -12.98 -5.37
CA ASP A 398 -17.48 -14.40 -5.10
C ASP A 398 -18.01 -15.19 -6.31
N VAL A 399 -18.66 -14.51 -7.26
CA VAL A 399 -19.27 -15.10 -8.46
C VAL A 399 -18.34 -15.01 -9.69
N LEU A 400 -17.34 -14.14 -9.67
CA LEU A 400 -16.44 -13.95 -10.81
C LEU A 400 -15.28 -14.96 -10.76
N PRO A 401 -14.91 -15.57 -11.90
CA PRO A 401 -13.73 -16.41 -11.96
C PRO A 401 -12.45 -15.59 -11.71
N TYR A 402 -11.45 -16.22 -11.11
CA TYR A 402 -10.15 -15.59 -10.86
C TYR A 402 -9.45 -15.21 -12.18
N GLY A 403 -9.48 -13.92 -12.49
CA GLY A 403 -9.00 -13.39 -13.77
C GLY A 403 -7.68 -12.63 -13.69
N TYR A 404 -6.71 -13.04 -12.85
CA TYR A 404 -5.44 -12.30 -12.68
C TYR A 404 -5.64 -10.79 -12.41
N GLY A 405 -6.57 -10.45 -11.52
CA GLY A 405 -6.96 -9.08 -11.19
C GLY A 405 -7.99 -8.43 -12.13
N TRP A 406 -8.33 -9.03 -13.28
CA TRP A 406 -9.42 -8.54 -14.14
C TRP A 406 -10.80 -8.59 -13.46
N SER A 407 -11.05 -9.59 -12.60
CA SER A 407 -12.25 -9.66 -11.76
C SER A 407 -12.33 -8.45 -10.82
N SER A 408 -11.24 -8.14 -10.12
CA SER A 408 -11.10 -6.97 -9.25
C SER A 408 -11.36 -5.65 -10.00
N ILE A 409 -10.84 -5.52 -11.23
CA ILE A 409 -11.12 -4.36 -12.09
C ILE A 409 -12.59 -4.29 -12.48
N LEU A 410 -13.20 -5.41 -12.89
CA LEU A 410 -14.61 -5.46 -13.26
C LEU A 410 -15.50 -5.04 -12.07
N VAL A 411 -15.18 -5.50 -10.86
CA VAL A 411 -15.88 -5.10 -9.63
C VAL A 411 -15.73 -3.61 -9.34
N ILE A 412 -14.54 -3.03 -9.52
CA ILE A 412 -14.36 -1.57 -9.39
C ILE A 412 -15.14 -0.83 -10.49
N ILE A 413 -15.17 -1.31 -11.75
CA ILE A 413 -15.95 -0.71 -12.85
C ILE A 413 -17.45 -0.70 -12.52
N VAL A 414 -18.01 -1.86 -12.15
CA VAL A 414 -19.43 -2.01 -11.78
C VAL A 414 -19.76 -1.12 -10.59
N SER A 415 -18.91 -1.11 -9.56
CA SER A 415 -19.08 -0.26 -8.38
C SER A 415 -19.07 1.22 -8.73
N VAL A 416 -18.13 1.68 -9.58
CA VAL A 416 -18.10 3.04 -10.10
C VAL A 416 -19.41 3.38 -10.81
N ILE A 417 -19.91 2.51 -11.70
CA ILE A 417 -21.17 2.74 -12.42
C ILE A 417 -22.35 2.85 -11.44
N VAL A 418 -22.48 1.93 -10.50
CA VAL A 418 -23.57 1.91 -9.50
C VAL A 418 -23.56 3.17 -8.64
N VAL A 419 -22.44 3.48 -7.97
CA VAL A 419 -22.38 4.66 -7.08
C VAL A 419 -22.54 5.96 -7.85
N ARG A 420 -22.08 6.02 -9.10
CA ARG A 420 -22.21 7.22 -9.95
C ARG A 420 -23.61 7.37 -10.54
N LEU A 421 -24.35 6.29 -10.80
CA LEU A 421 -25.77 6.36 -11.17
C LEU A 421 -26.63 6.85 -10.00
N ILE A 422 -26.38 6.34 -8.78
CA ILE A 422 -27.03 6.83 -7.56
C ILE A 422 -26.70 8.31 -7.33
N ALA A 423 -25.42 8.68 -7.43
CA ALA A 423 -24.99 10.07 -7.34
C ALA A 423 -25.67 10.94 -8.41
N LEU A 424 -25.77 10.47 -9.66
CA LEU A 424 -26.40 11.19 -10.76
C LEU A 424 -27.90 11.42 -10.51
N ALA A 425 -28.61 10.45 -9.94
CA ALA A 425 -30.02 10.59 -9.57
C ALA A 425 -30.21 11.73 -8.55
N ILE A 426 -29.42 11.73 -7.47
CA ILE A 426 -29.44 12.75 -6.41
C ILE A 426 -29.01 14.12 -6.97
N THR A 427 -27.92 14.15 -7.74
CA THR A 427 -27.25 15.39 -8.14
C THR A 427 -27.74 15.98 -9.46
N ARG A 428 -28.67 15.34 -10.19
CA ARG A 428 -29.17 15.77 -11.51
C ARG A 428 -29.49 17.26 -11.57
N LYS A 429 -30.28 17.78 -10.62
CA LYS A 429 -30.66 19.21 -10.58
C LYS A 429 -29.43 20.11 -10.40
N SER A 430 -28.52 19.74 -9.51
CA SER A 430 -27.27 20.46 -9.23
C SER A 430 -26.32 20.50 -10.42
N LEU A 431 -26.23 19.42 -11.20
CA LEU A 431 -25.43 19.34 -12.43
C LEU A 431 -25.91 20.31 -13.51
N PHE A 432 -27.20 20.29 -13.85
CA PHE A 432 -27.78 21.22 -14.82
C PHE A 432 -27.67 22.68 -14.33
N SER A 433 -27.82 22.93 -13.03
CA SER A 433 -27.62 24.23 -12.40
C SER A 433 -26.16 24.71 -12.51
N GLN A 434 -25.18 23.84 -12.25
CA GLN A 434 -23.75 24.14 -12.41
C GLN A 434 -23.39 24.46 -13.86
N GLN A 435 -23.94 23.72 -14.83
CA GLN A 435 -23.71 24.01 -16.25
C GLN A 435 -24.32 25.36 -16.66
N LYS A 436 -25.52 25.71 -16.16
CA LYS A 436 -26.10 27.05 -16.33
C LYS A 436 -25.25 28.15 -15.65
N GLN A 437 -24.65 27.87 -14.49
CA GLN A 437 -23.72 28.81 -13.83
C GLN A 437 -22.49 29.11 -14.71
N GLN A 438 -22.00 28.12 -15.47
CA GLN A 438 -20.88 28.28 -16.41
C GLN A 438 -21.23 29.17 -17.63
N GLU A 439 -22.49 29.21 -18.10
CA GLU A 439 -22.91 30.19 -19.13
C GLU A 439 -23.05 31.61 -18.58
N LEU A 440 -23.27 31.77 -17.27
CA LEU A 440 -23.28 33.09 -16.63
C LEU A 440 -21.87 33.59 -16.28
N THR A 441 -20.80 32.79 -16.44
CA THR A 441 -19.42 33.20 -16.16
C THR A 441 -19.02 34.53 -16.79
N PRO A 442 -19.33 34.88 -18.06
CA PRO A 442 -19.02 36.18 -18.62
C PRO A 442 -19.76 37.33 -17.92
N LYS A 443 -21.05 37.15 -17.59
CA LYS A 443 -21.84 38.15 -16.85
C LYS A 443 -21.30 38.35 -15.43
N LYS A 444 -20.91 37.26 -14.75
CA LYS A 444 -20.22 37.29 -13.46
C LYS A 444 -18.87 38.03 -13.55
N ALA A 445 -18.07 37.75 -14.59
CA ALA A 445 -16.80 38.42 -14.82
C ALA A 445 -16.95 39.93 -15.07
N LYS A 446 -18.04 40.36 -15.73
CA LYS A 446 -18.39 41.79 -15.90
C LYS A 446 -18.70 42.47 -14.55
N ILE A 447 -19.45 41.82 -13.66
CA ILE A 447 -19.67 42.30 -12.29
C ILE A 447 -18.34 42.35 -11.51
N GLU A 448 -17.53 41.29 -11.58
CA GLU A 448 -16.23 41.25 -10.91
C GLU A 448 -15.25 42.33 -11.43
N ALA A 449 -15.32 42.68 -12.72
CA ALA A 449 -14.57 43.79 -13.31
C ALA A 449 -15.06 45.17 -12.82
N LYS A 450 -16.38 45.39 -12.77
CA LYS A 450 -17.02 46.61 -12.23
C LYS A 450 -16.55 46.94 -10.81
N TYR A 451 -16.33 45.92 -9.97
CA TYR A 451 -15.87 46.08 -8.59
C TYR A 451 -14.34 45.91 -8.39
N ALA A 452 -13.55 45.79 -9.47
CA ALA A 452 -12.13 45.43 -9.36
C ALA A 452 -11.25 46.51 -8.71
N SER A 453 -11.65 47.78 -8.79
CA SER A 453 -10.99 48.95 -8.19
C SER A 453 -11.24 49.09 -6.68
N TYR A 454 -12.35 48.57 -6.16
CA TYR A 454 -12.78 48.75 -4.76
C TYR A 454 -12.30 47.66 -3.80
N LYS A 455 -11.15 47.03 -4.08
CA LYS A 455 -10.57 45.97 -3.22
C LYS A 455 -10.19 46.55 -1.85
N GLY A 456 -10.52 45.82 -0.78
CA GLY A 456 -10.30 46.25 0.61
C GLY A 456 -11.48 46.98 1.24
N ASN A 457 -12.43 47.51 0.44
CA ASN A 457 -13.65 48.11 0.97
C ASN A 457 -14.72 47.03 1.22
N LYS A 458 -14.93 46.66 2.50
CA LYS A 458 -15.90 45.63 2.93
C LYS A 458 -17.33 45.87 2.40
N MET A 459 -17.79 47.13 2.35
CA MET A 459 -19.13 47.48 1.86
C MET A 459 -19.26 47.19 0.36
N MET A 460 -18.26 47.56 -0.44
CA MET A 460 -18.25 47.30 -1.88
C MET A 460 -18.06 45.82 -2.21
N GLU A 461 -17.32 45.08 -1.39
CA GLU A 461 -17.25 43.62 -1.51
C GLU A 461 -18.59 42.93 -1.21
N ASN A 462 -19.34 43.40 -0.21
CA ASN A 462 -20.68 42.91 0.08
C ASN A 462 -21.66 43.24 -1.05
N ARG A 463 -21.65 44.47 -1.59
CA ARG A 463 -22.44 44.85 -2.78
C ARG A 463 -22.14 43.96 -3.99
N LYS A 464 -20.86 43.69 -4.28
CA LYS A 464 -20.42 42.72 -5.31
C LYS A 464 -21.01 41.31 -5.09
N ARG A 465 -21.03 40.82 -3.85
CA ARG A 465 -21.63 39.51 -3.51
C ARG A 465 -23.15 39.52 -3.75
N MET A 466 -23.84 40.59 -3.36
CA MET A 466 -25.28 40.77 -3.59
C MET A 466 -25.64 40.83 -5.08
N GLU A 467 -24.87 41.55 -5.92
CA GLU A 467 -25.14 41.63 -7.37
C GLU A 467 -24.91 40.28 -8.07
N ILE A 468 -23.90 39.50 -7.65
CA ILE A 468 -23.69 38.13 -8.12
C ILE A 468 -24.83 37.19 -7.67
N GLN A 469 -25.28 37.31 -6.42
CA GLN A 469 -26.42 36.56 -5.90
C GLN A 469 -27.72 36.89 -6.64
N ALA A 470 -27.97 38.17 -6.92
CA ALA A 470 -29.12 38.63 -7.72
C ALA A 470 -29.06 38.11 -9.16
N LEU A 471 -27.88 38.10 -9.79
CA LEU A 471 -27.66 37.48 -11.10
C LEU A 471 -28.04 35.99 -11.08
N TYR A 472 -27.62 35.24 -10.05
CA TYR A 472 -27.96 33.82 -9.94
C TYR A 472 -29.45 33.58 -9.64
N LYS A 473 -30.06 34.35 -8.73
CA LYS A 473 -31.50 34.27 -8.41
C LYS A 473 -32.35 34.57 -9.65
N LYS A 474 -32.04 35.64 -10.40
CA LYS A 474 -32.76 36.02 -11.64
C LYS A 474 -32.65 34.97 -12.77
N ASN A 475 -31.70 34.04 -12.70
CA ASN A 475 -31.55 32.96 -13.68
C ASN A 475 -31.98 31.58 -13.11
N GLY A 476 -32.68 31.56 -11.97
CA GLY A 476 -33.20 30.33 -11.35
C GLY A 476 -32.13 29.36 -10.86
N LEU A 477 -30.95 29.87 -10.46
CA LEU A 477 -29.83 29.03 -10.01
C LEU A 477 -29.82 28.85 -8.50
N ASN A 478 -29.75 27.60 -8.05
CA ASN A 478 -29.51 27.29 -6.64
C ASN A 478 -28.01 27.45 -6.32
N MET A 479 -27.66 28.38 -5.43
CA MET A 479 -26.28 28.63 -5.01
C MET A 479 -25.64 27.45 -4.26
N PHE A 480 -26.44 26.57 -3.65
CA PHE A 480 -25.97 25.37 -2.97
C PHE A 480 -25.65 24.20 -3.93
N SER A 481 -25.92 24.34 -5.24
CA SER A 481 -25.65 23.28 -6.22
C SER A 481 -24.23 22.70 -6.13
N PRO A 482 -23.14 23.50 -6.06
CA PRO A 482 -21.79 22.97 -5.94
C PRO A 482 -21.52 22.25 -4.61
N ILE A 483 -22.17 22.69 -3.53
CA ILE A 483 -22.05 22.07 -2.20
C ILE A 483 -22.73 20.70 -2.20
N ILE A 484 -23.93 20.58 -2.80
CA ILE A 484 -24.63 19.31 -2.97
C ILE A 484 -23.76 18.30 -3.76
N MET A 485 -23.07 18.74 -4.83
CA MET A 485 -22.13 17.89 -5.56
C MET A 485 -21.02 17.34 -4.65
N ALA A 486 -20.40 18.22 -3.85
CA ALA A 486 -19.29 17.86 -2.97
C ALA A 486 -19.73 16.93 -1.83
N VAL A 487 -20.89 17.23 -1.20
CA VAL A 487 -21.49 16.45 -0.12
C VAL A 487 -21.88 15.04 -0.57
N VAL A 488 -22.30 14.85 -1.82
CA VAL A 488 -22.54 13.50 -2.37
C VAL A 488 -21.24 12.81 -2.78
N SER A 489 -20.26 13.55 -3.32
CA SER A 489 -19.02 12.97 -3.83
C SER A 489 -18.07 12.45 -2.74
N MET A 490 -18.00 13.10 -1.57
CA MET A 490 -17.04 12.73 -0.53
C MET A 490 -17.40 11.40 0.18
N PRO A 491 -18.65 11.13 0.60
CA PRO A 491 -19.06 9.83 1.13
C PRO A 491 -18.82 8.68 0.16
N ILE A 492 -19.09 8.88 -1.14
CA ILE A 492 -18.82 7.89 -2.18
C ILE A 492 -17.33 7.60 -2.33
N PHE A 493 -16.49 8.64 -2.31
CA PHE A 493 -15.04 8.47 -2.32
C PHE A 493 -14.55 7.67 -1.10
N LEU A 494 -15.00 8.03 0.10
CA LEU A 494 -14.62 7.33 1.34
C LEU A 494 -15.11 5.88 1.35
N ALA A 495 -16.30 5.60 0.84
CA ALA A 495 -16.84 4.24 0.73
C ALA A 495 -16.02 3.37 -0.25
N MET A 496 -15.69 3.90 -1.44
CA MET A 496 -14.80 3.22 -2.39
C MET A 496 -13.38 3.05 -1.84
N TYR A 497 -12.83 4.07 -1.17
CA TYR A 497 -11.50 4.03 -0.55
C TYR A 497 -11.44 2.96 0.54
N ARG A 498 -12.43 2.93 1.44
CA ARG A 498 -12.54 1.92 2.49
C ARG A 498 -12.68 0.54 1.86
N GLY A 499 -13.60 0.32 0.91
CA GLY A 499 -13.82 -0.98 0.29
C GLY A 499 -12.59 -1.56 -0.42
N ILE A 500 -11.92 -0.76 -1.27
CA ILE A 500 -10.70 -1.20 -1.97
C ILE A 500 -9.57 -1.55 -0.98
N ASN A 501 -9.46 -0.84 0.15
CA ASN A 501 -8.42 -1.09 1.16
C ASN A 501 -8.88 -1.99 2.33
N SER A 502 -10.04 -2.64 2.27
CA SER A 502 -10.53 -3.54 3.33
C SER A 502 -11.07 -4.87 2.83
N ILE A 503 -11.40 -5.01 1.55
CA ILE A 503 -11.67 -6.31 0.92
C ILE A 503 -10.31 -6.98 0.63
N PRO A 504 -9.97 -8.12 1.26
CA PRO A 504 -8.64 -8.73 1.16
C PRO A 504 -8.27 -9.17 -0.27
N GLU A 505 -9.23 -9.66 -1.04
CA GLU A 505 -9.06 -10.03 -2.45
C GLU A 505 -8.66 -8.80 -3.29
N LEU A 506 -9.21 -7.62 -2.97
CA LEU A 506 -8.84 -6.36 -3.62
C LEU A 506 -7.50 -5.84 -3.11
N LYS A 507 -7.17 -5.98 -1.81
CA LYS A 507 -5.84 -5.63 -1.28
C LYS A 507 -4.73 -6.40 -1.98
N SER A 508 -4.87 -7.73 -2.02
CA SER A 508 -3.88 -8.69 -2.54
C SER A 508 -3.80 -8.71 -4.05
N THR A 509 -4.78 -8.17 -4.78
CA THR A 509 -4.79 -8.18 -6.24
C THR A 509 -3.52 -7.55 -6.83
N THR A 510 -2.76 -8.34 -7.58
CA THR A 510 -1.78 -7.86 -8.55
C THR A 510 -2.36 -7.97 -9.95
N TRP A 511 -2.43 -6.85 -10.67
CA TRP A 511 -2.83 -6.78 -12.06
C TRP A 511 -1.71 -6.15 -12.89
N LEU A 512 -1.25 -6.83 -13.95
CA LEU A 512 -0.13 -6.40 -14.79
C LEU A 512 1.16 -6.04 -14.01
N GLY A 513 1.42 -6.69 -12.87
CA GLY A 513 2.57 -6.39 -12.00
C GLY A 513 2.36 -5.23 -11.02
N ILE A 514 1.13 -4.71 -10.90
CA ILE A 514 0.74 -3.64 -9.98
C ILE A 514 -0.12 -4.23 -8.86
N THR A 515 0.37 -4.20 -7.62
CA THR A 515 -0.36 -4.66 -6.44
C THR A 515 -1.23 -3.53 -5.88
N PHE A 516 -2.52 -3.80 -5.68
CA PHE A 516 -3.53 -2.77 -5.40
C PHE A 516 -3.36 -2.08 -4.04
N SER A 517 -2.89 -2.80 -3.02
CA SER A 517 -2.58 -2.22 -1.70
C SER A 517 -1.27 -1.42 -1.64
N ALA A 518 -0.40 -1.53 -2.64
CA ALA A 518 0.89 -0.85 -2.66
C ALA A 518 0.74 0.65 -2.95
N ASN A 519 1.56 1.48 -2.30
CA ASN A 519 1.70 2.88 -2.68
C ASN A 519 2.55 2.97 -3.96
N SER A 520 1.92 3.39 -5.07
CA SER A 520 2.56 3.45 -6.39
C SER A 520 3.81 4.32 -6.45
N THR A 521 3.92 5.35 -5.61
CA THR A 521 5.11 6.23 -5.57
C THR A 521 6.26 5.56 -4.83
N SER A 522 6.02 4.95 -3.67
CA SER A 522 7.02 4.15 -2.95
C SER A 522 7.53 2.99 -3.81
N SER A 523 6.62 2.21 -4.41
CA SER A 523 6.99 1.10 -5.29
C SER A 523 7.78 1.54 -6.52
N LEU A 524 7.47 2.70 -7.11
CA LEU A 524 8.25 3.27 -8.21
C LEU A 524 9.67 3.67 -7.77
N LEU A 525 9.81 4.29 -6.60
CA LEU A 525 11.12 4.69 -6.05
C LEU A 525 12.01 3.49 -5.71
N SER A 526 11.41 2.36 -5.34
CA SER A 526 12.10 1.07 -5.13
C SER A 526 12.44 0.32 -6.44
N GLY A 527 12.24 0.93 -7.61
CA GLY A 527 12.57 0.34 -8.92
C GLY A 527 11.38 -0.27 -9.68
N GLY A 528 10.16 -0.22 -9.13
CA GLY A 528 8.93 -0.68 -9.75
C GLY A 528 8.43 0.22 -10.88
N TRP A 529 9.13 0.25 -12.02
CA TRP A 529 8.79 1.09 -13.18
C TRP A 529 7.37 0.85 -13.73
N VAL A 530 6.78 -0.32 -13.48
CA VAL A 530 5.40 -0.69 -13.84
C VAL A 530 4.35 0.27 -13.24
N TYR A 531 4.64 0.90 -12.10
CA TYR A 531 3.74 1.87 -11.46
C TYR A 531 3.75 3.26 -12.13
N LEU A 532 4.74 3.58 -12.97
CA LEU A 532 4.84 4.90 -13.61
C LEU A 532 3.71 5.17 -14.64
N PRO A 533 3.37 4.24 -15.58
CA PRO A 533 2.21 4.41 -16.45
C PRO A 533 0.89 4.60 -15.69
N LEU A 534 0.69 3.91 -14.58
CA LEU A 534 -0.50 4.06 -13.74
C LEU A 534 -0.60 5.47 -13.15
N LEU A 535 0.49 5.97 -12.55
CA LEU A 535 0.53 7.33 -11.99
C LEU A 535 0.25 8.39 -13.05
N ILE A 536 0.87 8.28 -14.23
CA ILE A 536 0.63 9.20 -15.35
C ILE A 536 -0.83 9.13 -15.79
N LEU A 537 -1.39 7.92 -15.95
CA LEU A 537 -2.79 7.74 -16.39
C LEU A 537 -3.79 8.28 -15.37
N ALA A 538 -3.58 8.05 -14.07
CA ALA A 538 -4.43 8.57 -13.01
C ALA A 538 -4.39 10.10 -12.94
N ILE A 539 -3.19 10.69 -12.97
CA ILE A 539 -3.00 12.15 -12.95
C ILE A 539 -3.62 12.80 -14.19
N THR A 540 -3.39 12.24 -15.37
CA THR A 540 -3.92 12.80 -16.63
C THR A 540 -5.44 12.67 -16.71
N MET A 541 -6.03 11.52 -16.35
CA MET A 541 -7.49 11.37 -16.31
C MET A 541 -8.15 12.31 -15.32
N GLN A 542 -7.59 12.46 -14.12
CA GLN A 542 -8.08 13.41 -13.12
C GLN A 542 -7.99 14.86 -13.66
N ALA A 543 -6.86 15.26 -14.24
CA ALA A 543 -6.68 16.58 -14.84
C ALA A 543 -7.65 16.83 -16.00
N ILE A 544 -7.85 15.88 -16.92
CA ILE A 544 -8.77 16.00 -18.05
C ILE A 544 -10.21 16.16 -17.54
N SER A 545 -10.63 15.36 -16.56
CA SER A 545 -11.98 15.46 -15.97
C SER A 545 -12.27 16.84 -15.38
N MET A 546 -11.25 17.48 -14.77
CA MET A 546 -11.32 18.82 -14.21
C MET A 546 -11.22 19.95 -15.26
N LEU A 547 -10.47 19.75 -16.34
CA LEU A 547 -10.27 20.75 -17.40
C LEU A 547 -11.42 20.79 -18.41
N LEU A 548 -12.09 19.67 -18.66
CA LEU A 548 -13.10 19.55 -19.70
C LEU A 548 -14.26 20.56 -19.57
N PRO A 549 -14.90 20.78 -18.39
CA PRO A 549 -15.97 21.78 -18.26
C PRO A 549 -15.49 23.21 -18.56
N MET A 550 -14.25 23.52 -18.16
CA MET A 550 -13.60 24.81 -18.44
C MET A 550 -13.36 24.99 -19.94
N ILE A 551 -12.85 23.96 -20.63
CA ILE A 551 -12.59 24.00 -22.09
C ILE A 551 -13.89 24.17 -22.87
N LEU A 552 -14.94 23.41 -22.55
CA LEU A 552 -16.26 23.51 -23.20
C LEU A 552 -16.87 24.91 -23.02
N THR A 553 -16.77 25.48 -21.81
CA THR A 553 -17.25 26.83 -21.51
C THR A 553 -16.44 27.91 -22.23
N ALA A 554 -15.11 27.77 -22.29
CA ALA A 554 -14.24 28.70 -23.00
C ALA A 554 -14.51 28.71 -24.51
N LYS A 555 -14.72 27.54 -25.13
CA LYS A 555 -15.08 27.42 -26.56
C LYS A 555 -16.39 28.15 -26.86
N ARG A 556 -17.42 27.97 -26.04
CA ARG A 556 -18.74 28.61 -26.23
C ARG A 556 -18.73 30.13 -26.03
N ASN A 557 -17.87 30.65 -25.15
CA ASN A 557 -17.89 32.06 -24.75
C ASN A 557 -16.84 32.94 -25.48
N LYS A 558 -16.20 32.41 -26.53
CA LYS A 558 -15.01 33.01 -27.19
C LYS A 558 -15.22 34.44 -27.72
N GLU A 559 -16.44 34.79 -28.11
CA GLU A 559 -16.80 36.04 -28.79
C GLU A 559 -17.31 37.17 -27.86
N ARG A 560 -17.55 36.89 -26.56
CA ARG A 560 -18.36 37.77 -25.69
C ARG A 560 -17.62 38.39 -24.50
N THR A 561 -16.31 38.61 -24.57
CA THR A 561 -15.51 39.02 -23.39
C THR A 561 -14.46 40.12 -23.62
N ASN A 562 -14.53 41.15 -22.77
CA ASN A 562 -13.58 42.28 -22.69
C ASN A 562 -12.25 41.89 -22.02
N LEU A 563 -11.21 42.72 -22.16
CA LEU A 563 -9.88 42.45 -21.57
C LEU A 563 -9.91 42.27 -20.04
N LEU A 564 -10.66 43.11 -19.31
CA LEU A 564 -10.79 43.01 -17.85
C LEU A 564 -11.59 41.75 -17.43
N GLU A 565 -12.61 41.38 -18.19
CA GLU A 565 -13.40 40.16 -17.96
C GLU A 565 -12.54 38.90 -18.19
N LYS A 566 -11.72 38.89 -19.25
CA LYS A 566 -10.71 37.85 -19.51
C LYS A 566 -9.71 37.70 -18.35
N GLN A 567 -9.35 38.79 -17.65
CA GLN A 567 -8.51 38.71 -16.45
C GLN A 567 -9.23 38.03 -15.27
N GLN A 568 -10.52 38.29 -15.04
CA GLN A 568 -11.28 37.60 -13.98
C GLN A 568 -11.47 36.11 -14.30
N ILE A 569 -11.77 35.77 -15.55
CA ILE A 569 -11.85 34.37 -16.00
C ILE A 569 -10.49 33.66 -15.81
N ARG A 570 -9.37 34.31 -16.16
CA ARG A 570 -8.02 33.77 -15.87
C ARG A 570 -7.77 33.56 -14.37
N LYS A 571 -8.31 34.40 -13.48
CA LYS A 571 -8.23 34.22 -12.03
C LYS A 571 -9.02 32.99 -11.58
N GLN A 572 -10.22 32.77 -12.10
CA GLN A 572 -11.01 31.55 -11.83
C GLN A 572 -10.27 30.29 -12.32
N ASN A 573 -9.75 30.31 -13.54
CA ASN A 573 -8.99 29.19 -14.11
C ASN A 573 -7.73 28.86 -13.29
N ARG A 574 -7.06 29.86 -12.70
CA ARG A 574 -5.91 29.64 -11.81
C ARG A 574 -6.27 28.80 -10.59
N ILE A 575 -7.45 29.00 -10.00
CA ILE A 575 -7.92 28.18 -8.88
C ILE A 575 -8.10 26.73 -9.34
N GLN A 576 -8.67 26.51 -10.54
CA GLN A 576 -8.79 25.17 -11.12
C GLN A 576 -7.43 24.48 -11.32
N TYR A 577 -6.42 25.19 -11.83
CA TYR A 577 -5.07 24.64 -11.99
C TYR A 577 -4.39 24.30 -10.65
N ILE A 578 -4.62 25.10 -9.60
CA ILE A 578 -4.12 24.80 -8.24
C ILE A 578 -4.82 23.55 -7.69
N MET A 579 -6.13 23.41 -7.90
CA MET A 579 -6.87 22.20 -7.52
C MET A 579 -6.36 20.97 -8.27
N ILE A 580 -6.11 21.06 -9.58
CA ILE A 580 -5.50 19.96 -10.34
C ILE A 580 -4.16 19.56 -9.72
N ALA A 581 -3.28 20.52 -9.41
CA ALA A 581 -2.00 20.21 -8.77
C ALA A 581 -2.17 19.50 -7.41
N ILE A 582 -3.06 19.97 -6.53
CA ILE A 582 -3.38 19.32 -5.25
C ILE A 582 -3.85 17.88 -5.45
N PHE A 583 -4.80 17.67 -6.37
CA PHE A 583 -5.30 16.32 -6.67
C PHE A 583 -4.22 15.43 -7.31
N SER A 584 -3.30 15.99 -8.11
CA SER A 584 -2.14 15.25 -8.63
C SER A 584 -1.17 14.81 -7.54
N PHE A 585 -0.84 15.68 -6.57
CA PHE A 585 0.00 15.29 -5.43
C PHE A 585 -0.73 14.30 -4.50
N PHE A 586 -2.05 14.41 -4.35
CA PHE A 586 -2.84 13.44 -3.58
C PHE A 586 -2.80 12.04 -4.19
N ILE A 587 -2.79 11.91 -5.54
CA ILE A 587 -2.65 10.61 -6.23
C ILE A 587 -1.36 9.90 -5.81
N LEU A 588 -0.26 10.64 -5.65
CA LEU A 588 1.04 10.08 -5.22
C LEU A 588 1.00 9.49 -3.80
N ALA A 589 0.08 9.94 -2.95
CA ALA A 589 -0.03 9.51 -1.57
C ALA A 589 -0.95 8.28 -1.36
N ILE A 590 -1.75 7.89 -2.36
CA ILE A 590 -2.74 6.80 -2.25
C ILE A 590 -2.30 5.50 -2.93
N ASN A 591 -2.88 4.39 -2.50
CA ASN A 591 -2.60 3.04 -2.99
C ASN A 591 -3.12 2.83 -4.42
N ALA A 592 -2.46 1.95 -5.19
CA ALA A 592 -2.71 1.73 -6.62
C ALA A 592 -4.18 1.40 -6.96
N GLY A 593 -4.87 0.58 -6.15
CA GLY A 593 -6.29 0.25 -6.37
C GLY A 593 -7.20 1.48 -6.35
N VAL A 594 -6.92 2.46 -5.49
CA VAL A 594 -7.67 3.73 -5.41
C VAL A 594 -7.38 4.62 -6.64
N GLN A 595 -6.17 4.55 -7.18
CA GLN A 595 -5.79 5.26 -8.42
C GLN A 595 -6.56 4.70 -9.63
N ILE A 596 -6.74 3.37 -9.71
CA ILE A 596 -7.57 2.71 -10.73
C ILE A 596 -9.03 3.18 -10.63
N TYR A 597 -9.58 3.25 -9.41
CA TYR A 597 -10.90 3.85 -9.18
C TYR A 597 -10.98 5.31 -9.67
N TRP A 598 -9.93 6.14 -9.50
CA TRP A 598 -9.91 7.51 -10.05
C TRP A 598 -9.83 7.56 -11.58
N ILE A 599 -9.12 6.63 -12.23
CA ILE A 599 -9.10 6.52 -13.70
C ILE A 599 -10.53 6.27 -14.21
N LEU A 600 -11.21 5.26 -13.64
CA LEU A 600 -12.57 4.87 -14.01
C LEU A 600 -13.59 5.97 -13.68
N GLY A 601 -13.48 6.59 -12.51
CA GLY A 601 -14.29 7.74 -12.11
C GLY A 601 -14.03 8.98 -12.97
N GLY A 602 -12.82 9.17 -13.48
CA GLY A 602 -12.43 10.21 -14.44
C GLY A 602 -13.10 10.00 -15.79
N ILE A 603 -13.02 8.78 -16.35
CA ILE A 603 -13.72 8.36 -17.58
C ILE A 603 -15.22 8.61 -17.44
N TRP A 604 -15.84 8.16 -16.33
CA TRP A 604 -17.25 8.44 -16.05
C TRP A 604 -17.55 9.94 -16.05
N THR A 605 -16.75 10.74 -15.34
CA THR A 605 -16.96 12.19 -15.20
C THR A 605 -16.83 12.92 -16.55
N ILE A 606 -15.91 12.47 -17.41
CA ILE A 606 -15.74 12.96 -18.79
C ILE A 606 -17.00 12.65 -19.60
N SER A 607 -17.43 11.39 -19.65
CA SER A 607 -18.63 10.94 -20.37
C SER A 607 -19.89 11.67 -19.91
N GLN A 608 -20.09 11.78 -18.59
CA GLN A 608 -21.19 12.52 -17.97
C GLN A 608 -21.18 14.01 -18.37
N THR A 609 -20.00 14.65 -18.37
CA THR A 609 -19.86 16.07 -18.75
C THR A 609 -20.19 16.28 -20.23
N LEU A 610 -19.72 15.39 -21.12
CA LEU A 610 -20.03 15.45 -22.55
C LEU A 610 -21.53 15.21 -22.81
N ALA A 611 -22.13 14.21 -22.18
CA ALA A 611 -23.55 13.92 -22.31
C ALA A 611 -24.43 15.10 -21.86
N ILE A 612 -24.15 15.70 -20.69
CA ILE A 612 -24.87 16.88 -20.20
C ILE A 612 -24.70 18.07 -21.15
N HIS A 613 -23.48 18.30 -21.64
CA HIS A 613 -23.21 19.37 -22.61
C HIS A 613 -24.03 19.19 -23.90
N TYR A 614 -24.04 17.97 -24.45
CA TYR A 614 -24.80 17.63 -25.65
C TYR A 614 -26.32 17.82 -25.44
N ILE A 615 -26.87 17.30 -24.33
CA ILE A 615 -28.29 17.46 -23.97
C ILE A 615 -28.68 18.94 -23.91
N ILE A 616 -27.88 19.79 -23.26
CA ILE A 616 -28.18 21.23 -23.11
C ILE A 616 -28.07 21.98 -24.46
N CYS A 617 -27.15 21.57 -25.33
CA CYS A 617 -27.00 22.13 -26.66
C CYS A 617 -28.13 21.73 -27.63
N SER A 618 -28.82 20.60 -27.38
CA SER A 618 -29.88 20.06 -28.23
C SER A 618 -31.06 21.03 -28.46
N LYS A 619 -31.65 21.00 -29.66
CA LYS A 619 -32.85 21.80 -29.99
C LYS A 619 -34.05 21.42 -29.11
N TRP A 620 -34.18 20.14 -28.77
CA TRP A 620 -35.24 19.61 -27.90
C TRP A 620 -35.23 20.26 -26.50
N TYR A 621 -34.06 20.31 -25.86
CA TYR A 621 -33.94 20.88 -24.52
C TYR A 621 -34.25 22.39 -24.50
N LYS A 622 -33.81 23.12 -25.52
CA LYS A 622 -34.10 24.56 -25.68
C LYS A 622 -35.60 24.82 -25.79
N ARG A 623 -36.29 24.15 -26.72
CA ARG A 623 -37.76 24.23 -26.88
C ARG A 623 -38.50 23.92 -25.59
N LYS A 624 -38.07 22.87 -24.85
CA LYS A 624 -38.68 22.49 -23.57
C LYS A 624 -38.45 23.53 -22.46
N GLN A 625 -37.31 24.24 -22.44
CA GLN A 625 -37.08 25.34 -21.52
C GLN A 625 -37.86 26.61 -21.91
N GLU A 626 -38.04 26.89 -23.20
CA GLU A 626 -38.87 27.99 -23.71
C GLU A 626 -40.34 27.79 -23.35
N GLN A 627 -40.91 26.61 -23.64
CA GLN A 627 -42.27 26.25 -23.23
C GLN A 627 -42.48 26.36 -21.71
N LYS A 628 -41.49 25.98 -20.89
CA LYS A 628 -41.59 26.09 -19.43
C LYS A 628 -41.64 27.55 -18.97
N LYS A 629 -40.87 28.45 -19.60
CA LYS A 629 -40.89 29.88 -19.31
C LYS A 629 -42.21 30.53 -19.70
N LEU A 630 -42.75 30.19 -20.87
CA LEU A 630 -44.05 30.70 -21.33
C LEU A 630 -45.14 30.34 -20.33
N LYS A 631 -45.19 29.07 -19.89
CA LYS A 631 -46.13 28.62 -18.85
C LYS A 631 -45.93 29.28 -17.48
N GLU A 632 -44.69 29.62 -17.10
CA GLU A 632 -44.42 30.38 -15.88
C GLU A 632 -44.92 31.83 -16.01
N GLN A 633 -44.79 32.44 -17.19
CA GLN A 633 -45.30 33.78 -17.48
C GLN A 633 -46.84 33.83 -17.58
N GLU A 634 -47.47 32.76 -18.07
CA GLU A 634 -48.94 32.60 -18.11
C GLU A 634 -49.58 32.38 -16.72
N ILE A 635 -48.79 32.12 -15.67
CA ILE A 635 -49.26 31.91 -14.28
C ILE A 635 -49.02 33.15 -13.40
N ASP A 636 -48.05 34.00 -13.78
CA ASP A 636 -47.76 35.29 -13.11
C ASP A 636 -48.59 36.47 -13.67
N ILE A 637 -49.52 36.21 -14.62
CA ILE A 637 -50.48 37.16 -15.23
C ILE A 637 -51.89 36.81 -14.74
#